data_AF-A0A7X8RJH4-F1
#
_entry.id   AF-A0A7X8RJH4-F1
#
_cell.length_a   1.000
_cell.length_b   1.000
_cell.length_c   1.000
_cell.angle_alpha   90.00
_cell.angle_beta   90.00
_cell.angle_gamma   90.00
#
_symmetry.space_group_name_H-M   'P 1'
#
loop_
_entity.id
_entity.type
_entity.pdbx_description
1 polymer ?
#
loop_
_entity_poly.entity_id
_entity_poly.type
_entity_poly.pdbx_seq_one_letter_code
_entity_poly.pdbx_strand_id
1 'polypeptide(L)'
;MGDPLYPSKVASIIIMVMLIYSWLFSTRLSKFQPLGWRLTQFLVMIGGVVGHFLWHVTANTYQHVIPYFESRLSEVFIEHVGMRSVLFNNTEHFFWLLVSLPYMVVFLIILYVGGLYTKDQNDIVEAFREFTWSGRWLQKIADVEKREVWPDVELGPDIENNEIVVQPGRDRTLNGIIIGSIGTGKTAALALPKINQDLHHITKFINSYPRISKHENYHSEEVKGMYLNGISIIEPSNDLCQKAFQLVQAHNIPEQSITYINPLDKNTPSINAMKGPVDKVAEAFAMVIEGLNESGDGGNFFFEQSQRNHLKHYIYLLKLHEPEKEVTFDMLLDMYNNSQLVRRMHVLLKARIPKDIDSIEDRDERNHWKIVQQIDEWFDQNLLPKTIRTPQGEITEKVQEGEYRGEDKYYDAKAEYVQGLRNILNDVGANPLIRRVLFGKSDFDFDQHLEAGGVLLVNTAKGELSGLANVLGKIVLLSLQNAVFRRPPNTSTFHHILIDEAPDYLYQPFREFPAQSRKYKVIVTVIMQTIAQLADRYGEHYMETLIGTLRNRFVYGDLPAFDSQYFSKMFGEKWEYEESTNEMSVSPLQDNPMTRSGSTFQKVKNVALSEADIMFQREFECAVKIVVNNRPMPVRRIKANFVPKEQFKKAAVLVDDEAAAIWLEERAGITSNPIDDVIDIEPIEDEVEVVPETTLLSQSKEQLGDSHEKSFEEEVERSISQRLDEMPKDSVVYTAPPTSRLRSKVKREVEPIILLEDVILEAKEEAAVAVELEENHPFVLEDTTANTHTHTQRETIDSSQSKDKNHRPETLDAEPITDWSQTLKGEPVSEEKREKEADEERLNTKLPVSSLNDKEKGFLDEIVKFVDE
;
A
#
# COMPACT_ATOMS: atom_id res chain seq x y z
N MET A 1 -25.90 19.47 -47.98
CA MET A 1 -24.73 18.90 -48.68
C MET A 1 -24.66 19.58 -50.05
N GLY A 2 -23.45 19.85 -50.56
CA GLY A 2 -23.26 20.63 -51.79
C GLY A 2 -23.30 19.80 -53.07
N ASP A 3 -22.97 20.44 -54.18
CA ASP A 3 -22.67 19.77 -55.45
C ASP A 3 -21.53 18.74 -55.25
N PRO A 4 -21.66 17.48 -55.71
CA PRO A 4 -20.61 16.47 -55.63
C PRO A 4 -19.27 16.89 -56.23
N LEU A 5 -19.25 17.81 -57.20
CA LEU A 5 -18.04 18.32 -57.83
C LEU A 5 -17.41 19.48 -57.03
N TYR A 6 -18.19 20.25 -56.26
CA TYR A 6 -17.71 21.38 -55.47
C TYR A 6 -17.82 21.12 -53.95
N PRO A 7 -17.04 20.18 -53.38
CA PRO A 7 -17.09 19.87 -51.96
C PRO A 7 -16.59 21.06 -51.12
N SER A 8 -17.36 21.43 -50.09
CA SER A 8 -16.99 22.54 -49.19
C SER A 8 -15.90 22.10 -48.21
N LYS A 9 -14.71 22.71 -48.35
CA LYS A 9 -13.55 22.51 -47.46
C LYS A 9 -13.91 22.69 -45.99
N VAL A 10 -14.66 23.75 -45.66
CA VAL A 10 -15.09 24.03 -44.28
C VAL A 10 -16.02 22.93 -43.76
N ALA A 11 -16.97 22.47 -44.58
CA ALA A 11 -17.89 21.41 -44.17
C ALA A 11 -17.18 20.06 -43.96
N SER A 12 -16.23 19.69 -44.84
CA SER A 12 -15.49 18.44 -44.67
C SER A 12 -14.51 18.48 -43.50
N ILE A 13 -13.86 19.62 -43.22
CA ILE A 13 -13.06 19.79 -42.00
C ILE A 13 -13.93 19.58 -40.75
N ILE A 14 -15.13 20.18 -40.70
CA ILE A 14 -16.07 20.00 -39.57
C ILE A 14 -16.48 18.53 -39.42
N ILE A 15 -16.81 17.83 -40.53
CA ILE A 15 -17.21 16.41 -40.47
C ILE A 15 -16.04 15.51 -40.06
N MET A 16 -14.84 15.72 -40.58
CA MET A 16 -13.64 14.99 -40.17
C MET A 16 -13.34 15.17 -38.67
N VAL A 17 -13.46 16.40 -38.17
CA VAL A 17 -13.31 16.71 -36.74
C VAL A 17 -14.39 16.02 -35.91
N MET A 18 -15.65 16.01 -36.35
CA MET A 18 -16.75 15.28 -35.69
C MET A 18 -16.51 13.77 -35.65
N LEU A 19 -16.02 13.16 -36.74
CA LEU A 19 -15.69 11.73 -36.80
C LEU A 19 -14.56 11.36 -35.83
N ILE A 20 -13.50 12.15 -35.78
CA ILE A 20 -12.38 11.95 -34.85
C ILE A 20 -12.86 12.06 -33.40
N TYR A 21 -13.62 13.10 -33.05
CA TYR A 21 -14.18 13.24 -31.70
C TYR A 21 -15.21 12.15 -31.36
N SER A 22 -15.99 11.65 -32.32
CA SER A 22 -16.92 10.52 -32.11
C SER A 22 -16.17 9.26 -31.70
N TRP A 23 -15.11 8.90 -32.42
CA TRP A 23 -14.27 7.76 -32.05
C TRP A 23 -13.58 7.98 -30.70
N LEU A 24 -12.91 9.11 -30.49
CA LEU A 24 -12.23 9.40 -29.21
C LEU A 24 -13.20 9.31 -28.01
N PHE A 25 -14.41 9.86 -28.13
CA PHE A 25 -15.44 9.79 -27.10
C PHE A 25 -15.94 8.35 -26.88
N SER A 26 -16.07 7.55 -27.93
CA SER A 26 -16.45 6.13 -27.84
C SER A 26 -15.45 5.28 -27.04
N THR A 27 -14.17 5.65 -27.02
CA THR A 27 -13.17 4.92 -26.21
C THR A 27 -13.44 5.00 -24.70
N ARG A 28 -14.13 6.05 -24.23
CA ARG A 28 -14.29 6.35 -22.80
C ARG A 28 -15.58 5.84 -22.18
N LEU A 29 -16.66 5.73 -22.95
CA LEU A 29 -17.97 5.24 -22.47
C LEU A 29 -18.00 3.71 -22.40
N SER A 30 -18.37 3.12 -21.25
CA SER A 30 -18.26 1.66 -21.05
C SER A 30 -19.04 0.85 -22.09
N LYS A 31 -20.23 1.31 -22.47
CA LYS A 31 -21.07 0.75 -23.53
C LYS A 31 -20.37 0.58 -24.89
N PHE A 32 -19.39 1.43 -25.20
CA PHE A 32 -18.63 1.40 -26.46
C PHE A 32 -17.19 0.89 -26.31
N GLN A 33 -16.77 0.49 -25.10
CA GLN A 33 -15.47 -0.13 -24.85
C GLN A 33 -15.27 -1.56 -25.40
N PRO A 34 -16.31 -2.41 -25.60
CA PRO A 34 -16.11 -3.72 -26.23
C PRO A 34 -15.40 -3.63 -27.58
N LEU A 35 -14.49 -4.56 -27.84
CA LEU A 35 -13.55 -4.49 -28.97
C LEU A 35 -14.23 -4.29 -30.32
N GLY A 36 -15.37 -4.96 -30.55
CA GLY A 36 -16.19 -4.78 -31.76
C GLY A 36 -16.66 -3.32 -31.93
N TRP A 37 -17.30 -2.73 -30.92
CA TRP A 37 -17.76 -1.34 -30.98
C TRP A 37 -16.62 -0.33 -31.17
N ARG A 38 -15.48 -0.52 -30.49
CA ARG A 38 -14.27 0.29 -30.70
C ARG A 38 -13.76 0.19 -32.14
N LEU A 39 -13.69 -1.02 -32.69
CA LEU A 39 -13.25 -1.27 -34.05
C LEU A 39 -14.21 -0.65 -35.07
N THR A 40 -15.53 -0.82 -34.90
CA THR A 40 -16.54 -0.20 -35.77
C THR A 40 -16.43 1.33 -35.76
N GLN A 41 -16.32 1.97 -34.60
CA GLN A 41 -16.16 3.43 -34.51
C GLN A 41 -14.84 3.91 -35.12
N PHE A 42 -13.75 3.15 -34.97
CA PHE A 42 -12.46 3.44 -35.57
C PHE A 42 -12.48 3.33 -37.10
N LEU A 43 -13.11 2.28 -37.64
CA LEU A 43 -13.27 2.06 -39.08
C LEU A 43 -14.21 3.11 -39.71
N VAL A 44 -15.28 3.52 -39.02
CA VAL A 44 -16.15 4.63 -39.45
C VAL A 44 -15.38 5.95 -39.48
N MET A 45 -14.54 6.21 -38.46
CA MET A 45 -13.71 7.40 -38.40
C MET A 45 -12.66 7.43 -39.53
N ILE A 46 -11.87 6.38 -39.70
CA ILE A 46 -10.86 6.28 -40.77
C ILE A 46 -11.53 6.32 -42.14
N GLY A 47 -12.56 5.50 -42.37
CA GLY A 47 -13.27 5.44 -43.65
C GLY A 47 -13.89 6.77 -44.05
N GLY A 48 -14.49 7.50 -43.10
CA GLY A 48 -15.03 8.84 -43.35
C GLY A 48 -13.94 9.89 -43.59
N VAL A 49 -12.83 9.86 -42.84
CA VAL A 49 -11.69 10.77 -43.02
C VAL A 49 -11.01 10.56 -44.37
N VAL A 50 -10.67 9.30 -44.70
CA VAL A 50 -10.04 8.92 -45.98
C VAL A 50 -11.00 9.17 -47.15
N GLY A 51 -12.29 8.88 -46.98
CA GLY A 51 -13.33 9.17 -47.98
C GLY A 51 -13.48 10.66 -48.28
N HIS A 52 -13.52 11.52 -47.26
CA HIS A 52 -13.57 12.98 -47.45
C HIS A 52 -12.30 13.54 -48.11
N PHE A 53 -11.12 13.01 -47.75
CA PHE A 53 -9.86 13.38 -48.40
C PHE A 53 -9.84 12.97 -49.87
N LEU A 54 -10.16 11.71 -50.18
CA LEU A 54 -10.22 11.20 -51.55
C LEU A 54 -11.24 11.99 -52.38
N TRP A 55 -12.44 12.25 -51.86
CA TRP A 55 -13.44 13.09 -52.53
C TRP A 55 -12.92 14.49 -52.84
N HIS A 56 -12.21 15.14 -51.91
CA HIS A 56 -11.60 16.46 -52.16
C HIS A 56 -10.54 16.43 -53.27
N VAL A 57 -9.67 15.42 -53.27
CA VAL A 57 -8.60 15.30 -54.28
C VAL A 57 -9.19 14.96 -55.66
N THR A 58 -10.10 13.98 -55.74
CA THR A 58 -10.68 13.54 -57.02
C THR A 58 -11.58 14.60 -57.64
N ALA A 59 -12.40 15.30 -56.85
CA ALA A 59 -13.19 16.43 -57.32
C ALA A 59 -12.29 17.54 -57.88
N ASN A 60 -11.20 17.89 -57.17
CA ASN A 60 -10.26 18.91 -57.66
C ASN A 60 -9.53 18.48 -58.94
N THR A 61 -9.14 17.21 -59.07
CA THR A 61 -8.59 16.64 -60.31
C THR A 61 -9.60 16.72 -61.45
N TYR A 62 -10.86 16.35 -61.21
CA TYR A 62 -11.93 16.41 -62.22
C TYR A 62 -12.25 17.84 -62.67
N GLN A 63 -12.21 18.82 -61.76
CA GLN A 63 -12.54 20.21 -62.07
C GLN A 63 -11.42 21.02 -62.72
N HIS A 64 -10.16 20.81 -62.29
CA HIS A 64 -9.05 21.67 -62.69
C HIS A 64 -8.01 20.95 -63.54
N VAL A 65 -7.80 19.65 -63.35
CA VAL A 65 -6.73 18.90 -64.04
C VAL A 65 -7.24 18.29 -65.34
N ILE A 66 -8.43 17.67 -65.36
CA ILE A 66 -9.01 17.13 -66.60
C ILE A 66 -9.27 18.24 -67.64
N PRO A 67 -10.01 19.34 -67.36
CA PRO A 67 -10.22 20.42 -68.33
C PRO A 67 -8.95 21.13 -68.79
N TYR A 68 -7.91 21.19 -67.94
CA TYR A 68 -6.59 21.66 -68.34
C TYR A 68 -5.96 20.73 -69.39
N PHE A 69 -6.01 19.41 -69.20
CA PHE A 69 -5.53 18.47 -70.21
C PHE A 69 -6.42 18.48 -71.47
N GLU A 70 -7.74 18.54 -71.35
CA GLU A 70 -8.65 18.61 -72.50
C GLU A 70 -8.41 19.86 -73.36
N SER A 71 -8.24 21.04 -72.74
CA SER A 71 -7.90 22.26 -73.47
C SER A 71 -6.55 22.16 -74.17
N ARG A 72 -5.50 21.65 -73.50
CA ARG A 72 -4.19 21.41 -74.13
C ARG A 72 -4.22 20.37 -75.24
N LEU A 73 -5.00 19.30 -75.10
CA LEU A 73 -5.19 18.29 -76.15
C LEU A 73 -5.91 18.88 -77.38
N SER A 74 -6.80 19.86 -77.18
CA SER A 74 -7.49 20.57 -78.27
C SER A 74 -6.56 21.50 -79.08
N GLU A 75 -5.46 21.97 -78.47
CA GLU A 75 -4.43 22.81 -79.11
C GLU A 75 -3.46 22.00 -80.00
N VAL A 76 -3.38 20.67 -79.86
CA VAL A 76 -2.41 19.84 -80.61
C VAL A 76 -2.93 19.49 -82.00
N PHE A 77 -2.36 20.14 -83.03
CA PHE A 77 -2.68 19.88 -84.43
C PHE A 77 -1.81 18.74 -85.00
N ILE A 78 -2.44 17.70 -85.56
CA ILE A 78 -1.77 16.56 -86.21
C ILE A 78 -2.37 16.35 -87.61
N GLU A 79 -1.55 16.46 -88.65
CA GLU A 79 -1.98 16.41 -90.05
C GLU A 79 -2.44 15.01 -90.48
N HIS A 80 -1.78 13.95 -90.00
CA HIS A 80 -2.17 12.57 -90.30
C HIS A 80 -3.33 12.11 -89.43
N VAL A 81 -4.52 12.05 -90.02
CA VAL A 81 -5.78 11.57 -89.41
C VAL A 81 -5.61 10.22 -88.68
N GLY A 82 -4.85 9.28 -89.27
CA GLY A 82 -4.59 7.97 -88.67
C GLY A 82 -3.66 7.98 -87.43
N MET A 83 -2.74 8.96 -87.31
CA MET A 83 -2.02 9.16 -86.05
C MET A 83 -2.90 9.89 -85.03
N ARG A 84 -3.72 10.84 -85.48
CA ARG A 84 -4.64 11.58 -84.60
C ARG A 84 -5.64 10.65 -83.91
N SER A 85 -6.18 9.65 -84.60
CA SER A 85 -7.04 8.64 -83.98
C SER A 85 -6.25 7.75 -82.99
N VAL A 86 -5.10 7.19 -83.39
CA VAL A 86 -4.31 6.31 -82.50
C VAL A 86 -3.83 7.02 -81.22
N LEU A 87 -3.46 8.30 -81.30
CA LEU A 87 -2.97 9.07 -80.15
C LEU A 87 -4.07 9.56 -79.21
N PHE A 88 -5.28 9.87 -79.71
CA PHE A 88 -6.32 10.52 -78.91
C PHE A 88 -7.58 9.68 -78.64
N ASN A 89 -7.75 8.51 -79.27
CA ASN A 89 -8.92 7.64 -79.02
C ASN A 89 -8.98 7.11 -77.56
N ASN A 90 -7.87 7.10 -76.84
CA ASN A 90 -7.76 6.49 -75.50
C ASN A 90 -7.60 7.53 -74.37
N THR A 91 -7.92 8.80 -74.61
CA THR A 91 -7.80 9.88 -73.59
C THR A 91 -8.66 9.65 -72.36
N GLU A 92 -9.83 9.03 -72.50
CA GLU A 92 -10.68 8.65 -71.36
C GLU A 92 -9.94 7.75 -70.36
N HIS A 93 -9.17 6.76 -70.84
CA HIS A 93 -8.39 5.88 -69.96
C HIS A 93 -7.28 6.63 -69.22
N PHE A 94 -6.69 7.67 -69.83
CA PHE A 94 -5.73 8.54 -69.17
C PHE A 94 -6.39 9.41 -68.08
N PHE A 95 -7.61 9.90 -68.30
CA PHE A 95 -8.37 10.62 -67.29
C PHE A 95 -8.82 9.72 -66.13
N TRP A 96 -9.25 8.48 -66.41
CA TRP A 96 -9.49 7.47 -65.36
C TRP A 96 -8.23 7.13 -64.56
N LEU A 97 -7.05 7.10 -65.18
CA LEU A 97 -5.77 6.94 -64.48
C LEU A 97 -5.48 8.13 -63.54
N LEU A 98 -5.69 9.37 -63.99
CA LEU A 98 -5.51 10.56 -63.15
C LEU A 98 -6.47 10.62 -61.94
N VAL A 99 -7.73 10.18 -62.12
CA VAL A 99 -8.73 10.14 -61.04
C VAL A 99 -8.50 8.97 -60.08
N SER A 100 -7.91 7.86 -60.55
CA SER A 100 -7.61 6.69 -59.70
C SER A 100 -6.27 6.79 -58.95
N LEU A 101 -5.32 7.62 -59.39
CA LEU A 101 -4.00 7.80 -58.76
C LEU A 101 -4.07 8.10 -57.24
N PRO A 102 -4.96 8.96 -56.70
CA PRO A 102 -5.09 9.16 -55.26
C PRO A 102 -5.48 7.90 -54.48
N TYR A 103 -6.32 7.03 -55.06
CA TYR A 103 -6.68 5.75 -54.46
C TYR A 103 -5.50 4.77 -54.47
N MET A 104 -4.68 4.76 -55.52
CA MET A 104 -3.46 3.94 -55.56
C MET A 104 -2.46 4.36 -54.47
N VAL A 105 -2.28 5.67 -54.26
CA VAL A 105 -1.42 6.19 -53.18
C VAL A 105 -1.95 5.80 -51.81
N VAL A 106 -3.26 5.95 -51.55
CA VAL A 106 -3.88 5.51 -50.29
C VAL A 106 -3.76 4.00 -50.10
N PHE A 107 -3.93 3.19 -51.15
CA PHE A 107 -3.75 1.73 -51.10
C PHE A 107 -2.32 1.33 -50.73
N LEU A 108 -1.31 1.98 -51.32
CA LEU A 108 0.10 1.75 -50.95
C LEU A 108 0.40 2.16 -49.49
N ILE A 109 -0.21 3.25 -49.00
CA ILE A 109 -0.11 3.65 -47.59
C ILE A 109 -0.77 2.60 -46.67
N ILE A 110 -1.94 2.05 -47.05
CA ILE A 110 -2.61 1.00 -46.29
C ILE A 110 -1.74 -0.28 -46.23
N LEU A 111 -1.11 -0.69 -47.33
CA LEU A 111 -0.17 -1.81 -47.34
C LEU A 111 1.05 -1.55 -46.44
N TYR A 112 1.61 -0.34 -46.47
CA TYR A 112 2.74 0.04 -45.62
C TYR A 112 2.37 0.04 -44.13
N VAL A 113 1.23 0.63 -43.76
CA VAL A 113 0.72 0.63 -42.38
C VAL A 113 0.35 -0.78 -41.92
N GLY A 114 -0.17 -1.64 -42.82
CA GLY A 114 -0.38 -3.06 -42.54
C GLY A 114 0.92 -3.80 -42.21
N GLY A 115 2.00 -3.52 -42.95
CA GLY A 115 3.34 -4.05 -42.66
C GLY A 115 3.87 -3.63 -41.28
N LEU A 116 3.68 -2.36 -40.90
CA LEU A 116 4.01 -1.87 -39.56
C LEU A 116 3.17 -2.58 -38.48
N TYR A 117 1.86 -2.73 -38.70
CA TYR A 117 0.97 -3.44 -37.78
C TYR A 117 1.40 -4.89 -37.57
N THR A 118 1.82 -5.61 -38.61
CA THR A 118 2.30 -7.01 -38.47
C THR A 118 3.61 -7.16 -37.68
N LYS A 119 4.39 -6.08 -37.51
CA LYS A 119 5.66 -6.13 -36.75
C LYS A 119 5.42 -6.11 -35.24
N ASP A 120 4.57 -5.19 -34.78
CA ASP A 120 4.37 -4.88 -33.36
C ASP A 120 2.91 -5.20 -32.92
N GLN A 121 2.27 -6.18 -33.57
CA GLN A 121 0.82 -6.47 -33.51
C GLN A 121 0.25 -6.58 -32.08
N ASN A 122 0.93 -7.29 -31.18
CA ASN A 122 0.43 -7.51 -29.83
C ASN A 122 0.39 -6.20 -29.02
N ASP A 123 1.48 -5.43 -29.04
CA ASP A 123 1.58 -4.11 -28.40
C ASP A 123 0.50 -3.16 -28.94
N ILE A 124 0.28 -3.15 -30.27
CA ILE A 124 -0.70 -2.27 -30.90
C ILE A 124 -2.14 -2.67 -30.55
N VAL A 125 -2.47 -3.97 -30.52
CA VAL A 125 -3.81 -4.46 -30.14
C VAL A 125 -4.08 -4.24 -28.65
N GLU A 126 -3.09 -4.40 -27.79
CA GLU A 126 -3.20 -4.10 -26.36
C GLU A 126 -3.37 -2.59 -26.14
N ALA A 127 -2.54 -1.75 -26.76
CA ALA A 127 -2.70 -0.30 -26.74
C ALA A 127 -4.08 0.15 -27.25
N PHE A 128 -4.62 -0.44 -28.32
CA PHE A 128 -5.97 -0.12 -28.81
C PHE A 128 -7.10 -0.58 -27.87
N ARG A 129 -6.87 -1.61 -27.06
CA ARG A 129 -7.80 -2.09 -26.01
C ARG A 129 -7.73 -1.24 -24.74
N GLU A 130 -6.56 -0.76 -24.35
CA GLU A 130 -6.38 0.04 -23.13
C GLU A 130 -6.54 1.55 -23.36
N PHE A 131 -6.31 2.04 -24.59
CA PHE A 131 -6.43 3.46 -24.90
C PHE A 131 -7.80 4.00 -24.50
N THR A 132 -7.79 5.06 -23.72
CA THR A 132 -8.99 5.81 -23.31
C THR A 132 -8.67 7.28 -23.48
N TRP A 133 -9.54 8.01 -24.17
CA TRP A 133 -9.35 9.45 -24.28
C TRP A 133 -9.51 10.09 -22.89
N SER A 134 -8.50 10.87 -22.50
CA SER A 134 -8.36 11.40 -21.15
C SER A 134 -8.70 12.88 -21.02
N GLY A 135 -9.19 13.25 -19.84
CA GLY A 135 -9.46 14.62 -19.45
C GLY A 135 -10.58 14.75 -18.41
N ARG A 136 -10.39 15.66 -17.45
CA ARG A 136 -11.27 15.89 -16.29
C ARG A 136 -12.77 16.09 -16.60
N TRP A 137 -13.11 16.56 -17.80
CA TRP A 137 -14.51 16.74 -18.22
C TRP A 137 -15.13 15.48 -18.81
N LEU A 138 -14.33 14.64 -19.49
CA LEU A 138 -14.73 13.34 -20.03
C LEU A 138 -14.97 12.33 -18.90
N GLN A 139 -14.08 12.34 -17.91
CA GLN A 139 -14.21 11.55 -16.68
C GLN A 139 -15.59 11.77 -16.05
N LYS A 140 -15.99 13.03 -15.82
CA LYS A 140 -17.32 13.35 -15.24
C LYS A 140 -18.50 12.84 -16.06
N ILE A 141 -18.38 12.71 -17.38
CA ILE A 141 -19.43 12.16 -18.23
C ILE A 141 -19.49 10.64 -18.10
N ALA A 142 -18.35 9.96 -17.99
CA ALA A 142 -18.29 8.52 -17.75
C ALA A 142 -18.74 8.14 -16.33
N ASP A 143 -18.40 8.94 -15.31
CA ASP A 143 -18.77 8.67 -13.92
C ASP A 143 -20.29 8.76 -13.66
N VAL A 144 -21.06 9.44 -14.52
CA VAL A 144 -22.54 9.44 -14.49
C VAL A 144 -23.14 8.06 -14.81
N GLU A 145 -22.37 7.15 -15.42
CA GLU A 145 -22.79 5.77 -15.67
C GLU A 145 -22.71 4.88 -14.41
N LYS A 146 -21.93 5.29 -13.39
CA LYS A 146 -21.79 4.57 -12.12
C LYS A 146 -23.02 4.74 -11.23
N ARG A 147 -23.66 3.62 -10.87
CA ARG A 147 -24.87 3.59 -10.01
C ARG A 147 -24.61 3.12 -8.58
N GLU A 148 -23.40 2.69 -8.28
CA GLU A 148 -23.08 1.95 -7.05
C GLU A 148 -22.73 2.89 -5.89
N VAL A 149 -23.15 2.54 -4.67
CA VAL A 149 -23.03 3.39 -3.47
C VAL A 149 -21.82 2.97 -2.61
N TRP A 150 -20.74 2.53 -3.24
CA TRP A 150 -19.50 2.20 -2.53
C TRP A 150 -18.83 3.44 -1.92
N PRO A 151 -18.02 3.28 -0.85
CA PRO A 151 -17.30 4.38 -0.23
C PRO A 151 -16.04 4.80 -1.01
N ASP A 152 -16.21 5.11 -2.31
CA ASP A 152 -15.18 5.63 -3.21
C ASP A 152 -14.60 6.96 -2.69
N VAL A 153 -13.31 7.20 -2.96
CA VAL A 153 -12.61 8.44 -2.56
C VAL A 153 -11.83 9.05 -3.72
N GLU A 154 -12.11 10.32 -4.03
CA GLU A 154 -11.28 11.19 -4.87
C GLU A 154 -9.98 11.56 -4.13
N LEU A 155 -8.84 11.05 -4.61
CA LEU A 155 -7.52 11.33 -4.03
C LEU A 155 -6.99 12.70 -4.45
N GLY A 156 -7.14 13.02 -5.74
CA GLY A 156 -6.71 14.29 -6.34
C GLY A 156 -6.40 14.18 -7.83
N PRO A 157 -6.23 15.30 -8.54
CA PRO A 157 -5.90 15.31 -9.96
C PRO A 157 -4.47 14.84 -10.23
N ASP A 158 -4.36 13.91 -11.18
CA ASP A 158 -3.14 13.42 -11.80
C ASP A 158 -2.32 14.57 -12.44
N ILE A 159 -0.99 14.52 -12.34
CA ILE A 159 -0.11 15.59 -12.85
C ILE A 159 -0.04 15.63 -14.38
N GLU A 160 -0.17 14.48 -15.05
CA GLU A 160 0.07 14.33 -16.49
C GLU A 160 -1.22 14.55 -17.29
N ASN A 161 -2.34 13.97 -16.84
CA ASN A 161 -3.63 14.01 -17.55
C ASN A 161 -4.73 14.82 -16.84
N ASN A 162 -4.50 15.29 -15.60
CA ASN A 162 -5.44 16.11 -14.81
C ASN A 162 -6.80 15.43 -14.53
N GLU A 163 -6.89 14.09 -14.63
CA GLU A 163 -8.02 13.31 -14.14
C GLU A 163 -7.93 13.09 -12.63
N ILE A 164 -9.08 13.03 -11.96
CA ILE A 164 -9.15 12.69 -10.55
C ILE A 164 -8.86 11.20 -10.40
N VAL A 165 -7.77 10.86 -9.70
CA VAL A 165 -7.51 9.46 -9.32
C VAL A 165 -8.47 9.10 -8.18
N VAL A 166 -9.31 8.10 -8.42
CA VAL A 166 -10.30 7.60 -7.45
C VAL A 166 -9.83 6.26 -6.90
N GLN A 167 -9.90 6.10 -5.57
CA GLN A 167 -9.72 4.82 -4.88
C GLN A 167 -11.09 4.16 -4.70
N PRO A 168 -11.40 3.01 -5.34
CA PRO A 168 -12.70 2.36 -5.24
C PRO A 168 -12.98 1.85 -3.82
N GLY A 169 -14.19 2.02 -3.31
CA GLY A 169 -14.57 1.69 -1.93
C GLY A 169 -14.29 0.24 -1.55
N ARG A 170 -14.53 -0.70 -2.47
CA ARG A 170 -14.25 -2.14 -2.29
C ARG A 170 -12.75 -2.48 -2.23
N ASP A 171 -11.88 -1.67 -2.83
CA ASP A 171 -10.42 -1.84 -2.79
C ASP A 171 -9.76 -1.08 -1.63
N ARG A 172 -10.50 -0.22 -0.91
CA ARG A 172 -10.00 0.45 0.31
C ARG A 172 -9.72 -0.55 1.44
N THR A 173 -10.42 -1.68 1.49
CA THR A 173 -10.20 -2.77 2.45
C THR A 173 -8.98 -3.64 2.12
N LEU A 174 -8.23 -3.29 1.07
CA LEU A 174 -6.85 -3.71 0.86
C LEU A 174 -5.85 -2.79 1.60
N ASN A 175 -6.38 -1.88 2.41
CA ASN A 175 -5.70 -1.00 3.36
C ASN A 175 -4.72 -0.01 2.72
N GLY A 176 -4.26 0.95 3.54
CA GLY A 176 -3.57 2.12 3.06
C GLY A 176 -2.41 2.57 3.95
N ILE A 177 -1.39 3.14 3.32
CA ILE A 177 -0.26 3.77 4.02
C ILE A 177 0.10 5.14 3.43
N ILE A 178 0.23 6.14 4.30
CA ILE A 178 0.62 7.50 3.96
C ILE A 178 2.00 7.79 4.59
N ILE A 179 3.01 8.01 3.76
CA ILE A 179 4.42 8.23 4.16
C ILE A 179 4.92 9.57 3.62
N GLY A 180 5.82 10.22 4.36
CA GLY A 180 6.39 11.52 4.03
C GLY A 180 6.94 12.24 5.26
N SER A 181 7.95 13.08 5.09
CA SER A 181 8.52 13.90 6.18
C SER A 181 7.52 14.89 6.79
N ILE A 182 7.90 15.55 7.89
CA ILE A 182 7.08 16.58 8.53
C ILE A 182 6.84 17.74 7.55
N GLY A 183 5.63 18.33 7.55
CA GLY A 183 5.27 19.46 6.68
C GLY A 183 4.90 19.10 5.23
N THR A 184 5.32 17.93 4.71
CA THR A 184 5.07 17.48 3.31
C THR A 184 3.60 17.45 2.87
N GLY A 185 2.68 17.36 3.83
CA GLY A 185 1.24 17.53 3.60
C GLY A 185 0.37 16.33 3.97
N LYS A 186 0.93 15.17 4.36
CA LYS A 186 0.21 13.92 4.72
C LYS A 186 -1.23 14.14 5.24
N THR A 187 -1.34 14.87 6.34
CA THR A 187 -2.59 15.13 7.07
C THR A 187 -3.53 16.09 6.30
N ALA A 188 -3.02 17.21 5.80
CA ALA A 188 -3.82 18.28 5.18
C ALA A 188 -4.23 18.01 3.72
N ALA A 189 -3.36 17.35 2.96
CA ALA A 189 -3.49 17.13 1.52
C ALA A 189 -4.17 15.81 1.15
N LEU A 190 -4.24 14.83 2.08
CA LEU A 190 -4.80 13.50 1.80
C LEU A 190 -5.62 12.89 2.95
N ALA A 191 -5.18 12.99 4.22
CA ALA A 191 -5.95 12.42 5.33
C ALA A 191 -7.28 13.17 5.56
N LEU A 192 -7.25 14.49 5.70
CA LEU A 192 -8.47 15.31 5.84
C LEU A 192 -9.40 15.22 4.61
N PRO A 193 -8.91 15.24 3.36
CA PRO A 193 -9.74 14.92 2.19
C PRO A 193 -10.37 13.51 2.18
N LYS A 194 -9.68 12.48 2.70
CA LYS A 194 -10.27 11.15 2.94
C LYS A 194 -11.38 11.23 3.99
N ILE A 195 -11.09 11.76 5.18
CA ILE A 195 -12.03 11.89 6.30
C ILE A 195 -13.29 12.65 5.89
N ASN A 196 -13.17 13.78 5.18
CA ASN A 196 -14.30 14.56 4.69
C ASN A 196 -15.20 13.75 3.73
N GLN A 197 -14.61 12.91 2.87
CA GLN A 197 -15.36 12.03 1.96
C GLN A 197 -16.00 10.85 2.70
N ASP A 198 -15.35 10.31 3.74
CA ASP A 198 -15.94 9.31 4.63
C ASP A 198 -17.14 9.87 5.39
N LEU A 199 -17.05 11.11 5.90
CA LEU A 199 -18.18 11.80 6.54
C LEU A 199 -19.34 12.05 5.56
N HIS A 200 -19.07 12.35 4.29
CA HIS A 200 -20.11 12.37 3.24
C HIS A 200 -20.78 10.99 3.07
N HIS A 201 -20.05 9.87 3.22
CA HIS A 201 -20.60 8.51 3.11
C HIS A 201 -21.35 8.06 4.37
N ILE A 202 -20.85 8.38 5.58
CA ILE A 202 -21.56 8.20 6.85
C ILE A 202 -22.89 8.96 6.83
N THR A 203 -22.87 10.19 6.30
CA THR A 203 -24.08 11.00 6.12
C THR A 203 -25.09 10.34 5.17
N LYS A 204 -24.63 9.76 4.04
CA LYS A 204 -25.50 8.98 3.14
C LYS A 204 -26.07 7.73 3.83
N PHE A 205 -25.30 7.07 4.69
CA PHE A 205 -25.77 5.92 5.48
C PHE A 205 -26.89 6.34 6.43
N ILE A 206 -26.67 7.34 7.28
CA ILE A 206 -27.68 7.86 8.23
C ILE A 206 -28.96 8.27 7.48
N ASN A 207 -28.83 9.07 6.42
CA ASN A 207 -29.99 9.53 5.63
C ASN A 207 -30.70 8.39 4.88
N SER A 208 -30.01 7.30 4.56
CA SER A 208 -30.60 6.10 3.94
C SER A 208 -31.21 5.16 4.97
N TYR A 209 -30.78 5.24 6.24
CA TYR A 209 -31.07 4.28 7.30
C TYR A 209 -32.57 3.97 7.45
N PRO A 210 -33.49 4.96 7.54
CA PRO A 210 -34.93 4.70 7.72
C PRO A 210 -35.61 3.97 6.55
N ARG A 211 -34.94 3.85 5.41
CA ARG A 211 -35.35 3.05 4.25
C ARG A 211 -34.67 1.68 4.27
N ILE A 212 -33.34 1.64 4.46
CA ILE A 212 -32.58 0.40 4.28
C ILE A 212 -32.75 -0.60 5.44
N SER A 213 -32.96 -0.12 6.68
CA SER A 213 -33.20 -1.01 7.84
C SER A 213 -34.50 -1.81 7.73
N LYS A 214 -35.43 -1.38 6.86
CA LYS A 214 -36.74 -2.01 6.62
C LYS A 214 -36.74 -3.02 5.46
N HIS A 215 -35.59 -3.27 4.83
CA HIS A 215 -35.47 -4.34 3.84
C HIS A 215 -35.29 -5.70 4.54
N GLU A 216 -36.00 -6.72 4.08
CA GLU A 216 -35.89 -8.10 4.59
C GLU A 216 -34.45 -8.64 4.52
N ASN A 217 -33.69 -8.22 3.50
CA ASN A 217 -32.28 -8.53 3.31
C ASN A 217 -31.32 -7.44 3.84
N TYR A 218 -31.70 -6.65 4.85
CA TYR A 218 -30.84 -5.59 5.42
C TYR A 218 -29.44 -6.11 5.80
N HIS A 219 -29.35 -7.23 6.53
CA HIS A 219 -28.08 -7.86 6.95
C HIS A 219 -27.37 -8.63 5.82
N SER A 220 -27.27 -8.05 4.62
CA SER A 220 -26.58 -8.61 3.44
C SER A 220 -25.45 -7.70 2.96
N GLU A 221 -24.54 -8.26 2.15
CA GLU A 221 -23.51 -7.50 1.43
C GLU A 221 -24.13 -6.45 0.48
N GLU A 222 -25.26 -6.76 -0.15
CA GLU A 222 -25.93 -5.93 -1.16
C GLU A 222 -26.70 -4.73 -0.58
N VAL A 223 -27.05 -4.76 0.71
CA VAL A 223 -27.79 -3.67 1.38
C VAL A 223 -26.90 -2.98 2.42
N LYS A 224 -26.77 -3.53 3.63
CA LYS A 224 -25.93 -2.95 4.69
C LYS A 224 -24.45 -2.90 4.28
N GLY A 225 -23.95 -3.98 3.69
CA GLY A 225 -22.53 -4.15 3.36
C GLY A 225 -21.99 -3.29 2.22
N MET A 226 -22.78 -2.41 1.60
CA MET A 226 -22.28 -1.38 0.67
C MET A 226 -21.87 -0.08 1.38
N TYR A 227 -22.48 0.24 2.53
CA TYR A 227 -22.32 1.55 3.19
C TYR A 227 -21.12 1.61 4.14
N LEU A 228 -20.58 2.81 4.32
CA LEU A 228 -19.62 3.13 5.38
C LEU A 228 -20.38 3.82 6.52
N ASN A 229 -20.42 3.21 7.71
CA ASN A 229 -21.21 3.68 8.86
C ASN A 229 -20.40 4.43 9.93
N GLY A 230 -19.07 4.30 9.94
CA GLY A 230 -18.25 4.94 10.95
C GLY A 230 -16.77 5.10 10.63
N ILE A 231 -16.14 5.91 11.47
CA ILE A 231 -14.70 6.19 11.43
C ILE A 231 -14.13 6.22 12.86
N SER A 232 -12.90 5.73 13.00
CA SER A 232 -12.09 5.79 14.22
C SER A 232 -10.75 6.44 13.88
N ILE A 233 -10.38 7.51 14.59
CA ILE A 233 -9.13 8.25 14.39
C ILE A 233 -8.31 8.21 15.68
N ILE A 234 -7.04 7.80 15.59
CA ILE A 234 -6.07 7.84 16.69
C ILE A 234 -4.93 8.80 16.31
N GLU A 235 -4.56 9.73 17.20
CA GLU A 235 -3.59 10.80 16.91
C GLU A 235 -2.74 11.17 18.15
N PRO A 236 -1.47 11.59 17.98
CA PRO A 236 -0.66 12.15 19.08
C PRO A 236 -0.93 13.62 19.46
N SER A 237 -1.38 14.48 18.53
CA SER A 237 -1.27 15.96 18.68
C SER A 237 -2.59 16.74 18.79
N ASN A 238 -3.73 16.07 18.65
CA ASN A 238 -5.09 16.62 18.62
C ASN A 238 -5.44 17.55 17.42
N ASP A 239 -4.52 17.84 16.50
CA ASP A 239 -4.75 18.74 15.36
C ASP A 239 -5.66 18.09 14.29
N LEU A 240 -5.44 16.81 14.01
CA LEU A 240 -6.29 16.02 13.11
C LEU A 240 -7.65 15.74 13.75
N CYS A 241 -7.69 15.38 15.04
CA CYS A 241 -8.93 15.15 15.77
C CYS A 241 -9.80 16.42 15.84
N GLN A 242 -9.24 17.60 16.12
CA GLN A 242 -9.99 18.86 16.12
C GLN A 242 -10.55 19.19 14.72
N LYS A 243 -9.76 19.00 13.66
CA LYS A 243 -10.21 19.26 12.28
C LYS A 243 -11.24 18.24 11.80
N ALA A 244 -11.11 16.97 12.20
CA ALA A 244 -12.12 15.95 11.98
C ALA A 244 -13.42 16.30 12.71
N PHE A 245 -13.37 16.69 13.99
CA PHE A 245 -14.53 17.10 14.77
C PHE A 245 -15.27 18.29 14.14
N GLN A 246 -14.54 19.32 13.67
CA GLN A 246 -15.13 20.44 12.92
C GLN A 246 -15.86 19.98 11.65
N LEU A 247 -15.28 19.04 10.90
CA LEU A 247 -15.95 18.46 9.73
C LEU A 247 -17.18 17.63 10.11
N VAL A 248 -17.14 16.86 11.20
CA VAL A 248 -18.28 16.07 11.69
C VAL A 248 -19.45 16.99 12.07
N GLN A 249 -19.18 18.06 12.81
CA GLN A 249 -20.16 19.11 13.12
C GLN A 249 -20.71 19.78 11.85
N ALA A 250 -19.85 20.07 10.87
CA ALA A 250 -20.26 20.68 9.61
C ALA A 250 -21.15 19.77 8.73
N HIS A 251 -21.21 18.46 9.00
CA HIS A 251 -22.14 17.51 8.36
C HIS A 251 -23.49 17.39 9.08
N ASN A 252 -23.70 18.07 10.22
CA ASN A 252 -24.82 17.83 11.15
C ASN A 252 -24.85 16.39 11.73
N ILE A 253 -23.72 15.68 11.81
CA ILE A 253 -23.69 14.34 12.42
C ILE A 253 -24.01 14.47 13.93
N PRO A 254 -24.98 13.71 14.48
CA PRO A 254 -25.47 13.95 15.83
C PRO A 254 -24.42 13.71 16.92
N GLU A 255 -24.35 14.61 17.90
CA GLU A 255 -23.33 14.58 18.96
C GLU A 255 -23.35 13.27 19.78
N GLN A 256 -24.51 12.63 19.95
CA GLN A 256 -24.67 11.34 20.63
C GLN A 256 -23.97 10.18 19.89
N SER A 257 -23.56 10.38 18.64
CA SER A 257 -22.79 9.43 17.83
C SER A 257 -21.29 9.74 17.77
N ILE A 258 -20.83 10.80 18.45
CA ILE A 258 -19.44 11.24 18.49
C ILE A 258 -18.85 10.94 19.86
N THR A 259 -17.80 10.13 19.90
CA THR A 259 -17.00 9.90 21.10
C THR A 259 -15.62 10.52 20.89
N TYR A 260 -15.36 11.64 21.58
CA TYR A 260 -14.10 12.37 21.46
C TYR A 260 -13.31 12.25 22.77
N ILE A 261 -12.29 11.41 22.75
CA ILE A 261 -11.40 11.11 23.87
C ILE A 261 -10.20 12.04 23.81
N ASN A 262 -9.97 12.74 24.92
CA ASN A 262 -8.91 13.71 25.05
C ASN A 262 -8.46 13.78 26.53
N PRO A 263 -7.32 13.16 26.91
CA PRO A 263 -6.80 13.18 28.29
C PRO A 263 -6.62 14.57 28.90
N LEU A 264 -6.58 15.63 28.08
CA LEU A 264 -6.47 17.02 28.52
C LEU A 264 -7.83 17.64 28.90
N ASP A 265 -8.95 17.17 28.32
CA ASP A 265 -10.29 17.60 28.71
C ASP A 265 -10.70 16.93 30.03
N LYS A 266 -11.33 17.68 30.94
CA LYS A 266 -11.83 17.16 32.22
C LYS A 266 -13.12 16.34 32.06
N ASN A 267 -13.85 16.56 30.97
CA ASN A 267 -15.14 15.93 30.67
C ASN A 267 -15.03 14.88 29.55
N THR A 268 -13.81 14.43 29.21
CA THR A 268 -13.59 13.34 28.24
C THR A 268 -14.37 12.08 28.65
N PRO A 269 -15.01 11.37 27.70
CA PRO A 269 -15.53 10.03 27.95
C PRO A 269 -14.43 9.06 28.38
N SER A 270 -14.80 8.06 29.17
CA SER A 270 -13.94 6.95 29.59
C SER A 270 -14.16 5.69 28.75
N ILE A 271 -13.07 4.95 28.51
CA ILE A 271 -13.09 3.58 27.98
C ILE A 271 -12.71 2.63 29.11
N ASN A 272 -13.59 1.68 29.43
CA ASN A 272 -13.21 0.55 30.26
C ASN A 272 -12.48 -0.50 29.40
N ALA A 273 -11.15 -0.42 29.36
CA ALA A 273 -10.32 -1.35 28.60
C ALA A 273 -10.42 -2.82 29.07
N MET A 274 -11.01 -3.09 30.24
CA MET A 274 -11.26 -4.45 30.74
C MET A 274 -12.53 -5.09 30.17
N LYS A 275 -13.35 -4.35 29.39
CA LYS A 275 -14.60 -4.87 28.77
C LYS A 275 -14.31 -5.83 27.61
N GLY A 276 -15.17 -6.84 27.44
CA GLY A 276 -15.06 -7.89 26.40
C GLY A 276 -14.71 -9.26 26.99
N PRO A 277 -14.40 -10.28 26.15
CA PRO A 277 -14.03 -11.62 26.62
C PRO A 277 -12.79 -11.65 27.53
N VAL A 278 -12.67 -12.67 28.38
CA VAL A 278 -11.58 -12.76 29.38
C VAL A 278 -10.22 -12.96 28.74
N ASP A 279 -10.13 -13.87 27.77
CA ASP A 279 -8.91 -14.21 27.04
C ASP A 279 -8.37 -13.05 26.21
N LYS A 280 -9.25 -12.39 25.42
CA LYS A 280 -8.86 -11.27 24.55
C LYS A 280 -8.39 -10.06 25.37
N VAL A 281 -8.98 -9.81 26.53
CA VAL A 281 -8.54 -8.75 27.46
C VAL A 281 -7.22 -9.13 28.13
N ALA A 282 -7.05 -10.38 28.58
CA ALA A 282 -5.82 -10.84 29.19
C ALA A 282 -4.61 -10.82 28.23
N GLU A 283 -4.81 -11.18 26.96
CA GLU A 283 -3.79 -11.01 25.91
C GLU A 283 -3.55 -9.54 25.55
N ALA A 284 -4.61 -8.72 25.45
CA ALA A 284 -4.45 -7.31 25.10
C ALA A 284 -3.60 -6.54 26.11
N PHE A 285 -3.89 -6.71 27.42
CA PHE A 285 -3.07 -6.10 28.46
C PHE A 285 -1.65 -6.67 28.51
N ALA A 286 -1.45 -7.96 28.23
CA ALA A 286 -0.11 -8.53 28.12
C ALA A 286 0.72 -7.82 27.03
N MET A 287 0.19 -7.70 25.81
CA MET A 287 0.88 -7.05 24.68
C MET A 287 1.15 -5.55 24.92
N VAL A 288 0.21 -4.86 25.59
CA VAL A 288 0.36 -3.44 25.92
C VAL A 288 1.48 -3.19 26.93
N ILE A 289 1.62 -4.05 27.95
CA ILE A 289 2.69 -3.92 28.95
C ILE A 289 4.04 -4.45 28.44
N GLU A 290 4.04 -5.52 27.65
CA GLU A 290 5.22 -6.00 26.92
C GLU A 290 5.80 -4.88 26.06
N GLY A 291 4.95 -4.17 25.32
CA GLY A 291 5.27 -2.96 24.57
C GLY A 291 5.52 -1.69 25.39
N LEU A 292 5.84 -1.81 26.68
CA LEU A 292 6.40 -0.76 27.56
C LEU A 292 7.74 -1.18 28.18
N ASN A 293 8.00 -2.48 28.28
CA ASN A 293 9.30 -3.03 28.69
C ASN A 293 10.40 -2.80 27.63
N GLU A 294 10.09 -2.23 26.47
CA GLU A 294 11.01 -1.82 25.37
C GLU A 294 12.18 -0.89 25.82
N SER A 295 12.29 -0.57 27.11
CA SER A 295 13.28 0.32 27.73
C SER A 295 14.56 -0.39 28.23
N GLY A 296 15.14 -1.30 27.44
CA GLY A 296 16.41 -1.93 27.83
C GLY A 296 16.96 -2.99 26.86
N ASP A 297 18.16 -2.75 26.34
CA ASP A 297 18.97 -3.76 25.66
C ASP A 297 19.31 -4.91 26.62
N GLY A 298 19.04 -6.17 26.22
CA GLY A 298 19.34 -7.35 27.04
C GLY A 298 18.33 -7.71 28.14
N GLY A 299 17.05 -7.32 28.01
CA GLY A 299 15.98 -7.84 28.87
C GLY A 299 15.95 -9.38 28.92
N ASN A 300 15.97 -9.97 30.13
CA ASN A 300 15.89 -11.43 30.26
C ASN A 300 14.45 -11.90 29.93
N PHE A 301 14.27 -12.47 28.73
CA PHE A 301 13.03 -13.08 28.21
C PHE A 301 12.23 -13.91 29.23
N PHE A 302 12.92 -14.60 30.16
CA PHE A 302 12.30 -15.32 31.27
C PHE A 302 11.44 -14.43 32.18
N PHE A 303 11.88 -13.22 32.52
CA PHE A 303 11.13 -12.28 33.35
C PHE A 303 9.94 -11.70 32.61
N GLU A 304 10.08 -11.38 31.33
CA GLU A 304 9.00 -10.88 30.46
C GLU A 304 7.88 -11.92 30.34
N GLN A 305 8.23 -13.16 29.99
CA GLN A 305 7.28 -14.27 29.94
C GLN A 305 6.67 -14.58 31.32
N SER A 306 7.42 -14.42 32.41
CA SER A 306 6.86 -14.55 33.77
C SER A 306 5.88 -13.42 34.12
N GLN A 307 6.17 -12.18 33.72
CA GLN A 307 5.28 -11.02 33.91
C GLN A 307 4.01 -11.15 33.08
N ARG A 308 4.14 -11.52 31.79
CA ARG A 308 3.04 -11.80 30.87
C ARG A 308 2.12 -12.90 31.42
N ASN A 309 2.67 -14.01 31.88
CA ASN A 309 1.86 -15.09 32.46
C ASN A 309 1.19 -14.67 33.78
N HIS A 310 1.89 -13.97 34.67
CA HIS A 310 1.32 -13.48 35.92
C HIS A 310 0.17 -12.48 35.70
N LEU A 311 0.34 -11.53 34.77
CA LEU A 311 -0.69 -10.54 34.41
C LEU A 311 -1.97 -11.22 33.91
N LYS A 312 -1.84 -12.24 33.06
CA LYS A 312 -2.97 -13.05 32.62
C LYS A 312 -3.69 -13.71 33.79
N HIS A 313 -2.98 -14.44 34.67
CA HIS A 313 -3.62 -15.12 35.81
C HIS A 313 -4.38 -14.14 36.72
N TYR A 314 -3.83 -12.94 36.95
CA TYR A 314 -4.52 -11.88 37.70
C TYR A 314 -5.77 -11.37 36.97
N ILE A 315 -5.71 -11.10 35.67
CA ILE A 315 -6.87 -10.66 34.87
C ILE A 315 -7.96 -11.75 34.79
N TYR A 316 -7.57 -13.01 34.63
CA TYR A 316 -8.49 -14.15 34.64
C TYR A 316 -9.20 -14.26 36.00
N LEU A 317 -8.46 -14.25 37.12
CA LEU A 317 -9.06 -14.26 38.45
C LEU A 317 -9.99 -13.05 38.67
N LEU A 318 -9.54 -11.86 38.27
CA LEU A 318 -10.29 -10.62 38.41
C LEU A 318 -11.63 -10.66 37.68
N LYS A 319 -11.72 -11.30 36.50
CA LYS A 319 -12.97 -11.42 35.72
C LYS A 319 -13.80 -12.66 36.05
N LEU A 320 -13.20 -13.72 36.62
CA LEU A 320 -13.89 -14.99 36.87
C LEU A 320 -14.35 -15.21 38.32
N HIS A 321 -13.84 -14.47 39.32
CA HIS A 321 -14.36 -14.60 40.69
C HIS A 321 -15.81 -14.11 40.81
N GLU A 322 -16.15 -12.99 40.15
CA GLU A 322 -17.48 -12.36 40.15
C GLU A 322 -17.83 -11.86 38.72
N PRO A 323 -18.38 -12.69 37.82
CA PRO A 323 -18.58 -12.32 36.40
C PRO A 323 -19.58 -11.18 36.16
N GLU A 324 -20.64 -11.11 36.98
CA GLU A 324 -21.70 -10.08 36.92
C GLU A 324 -21.19 -8.66 37.24
N LYS A 325 -19.93 -8.53 37.66
CA LYS A 325 -19.32 -7.29 38.14
C LYS A 325 -18.53 -6.65 37.02
N GLU A 326 -18.86 -5.38 36.72
CA GLU A 326 -18.04 -4.57 35.82
C GLU A 326 -16.63 -4.41 36.42
N VAL A 327 -15.68 -5.17 35.88
CA VAL A 327 -14.26 -5.06 36.22
C VAL A 327 -13.71 -3.77 35.62
N THR A 328 -12.96 -3.01 36.42
CA THR A 328 -12.20 -1.83 35.97
C THR A 328 -10.71 -2.03 36.23
N PHE A 329 -9.88 -1.18 35.63
CA PHE A 329 -8.43 -1.28 35.75
C PHE A 329 -7.88 -0.86 37.15
N ASP A 330 -8.63 -0.05 37.93
CA ASP A 330 -8.31 0.18 39.36
C ASP A 330 -8.29 -1.13 40.17
N MET A 331 -9.28 -2.01 39.94
CA MET A 331 -9.38 -3.28 40.66
C MET A 331 -8.19 -4.21 40.40
N LEU A 332 -7.53 -4.06 39.24
CA LEU A 332 -6.29 -4.78 38.94
C LEU A 332 -5.12 -4.21 39.76
N LEU A 333 -5.01 -2.89 39.90
CA LEU A 333 -4.00 -2.26 40.76
C LEU A 333 -4.18 -2.66 42.24
N ASP A 334 -5.43 -2.74 42.72
CA ASP A 334 -5.74 -3.20 44.08
C ASP A 334 -5.24 -4.63 44.33
N MET A 335 -5.37 -5.53 43.34
CA MET A 335 -4.82 -6.89 43.44
C MET A 335 -3.30 -6.91 43.55
N TYR A 336 -2.59 -6.12 42.73
CA TYR A 336 -1.12 -6.04 42.81
C TYR A 336 -0.64 -5.45 44.14
N ASN A 337 -1.41 -4.54 44.74
CA ASN A 337 -1.08 -3.90 46.01
C ASN A 337 -1.53 -4.71 47.25
N ASN A 338 -2.45 -5.69 47.11
CA ASN A 338 -2.99 -6.43 48.25
C ASN A 338 -3.17 -7.95 48.00
N SER A 339 -2.18 -8.76 48.38
CA SER A 339 -2.25 -10.23 48.30
C SER A 339 -3.37 -10.89 49.13
N GLN A 340 -3.94 -10.22 50.15
CA GLN A 340 -5.09 -10.78 50.88
C GLN A 340 -6.40 -10.65 50.07
N LEU A 341 -6.55 -9.56 49.32
CA LEU A 341 -7.65 -9.39 48.37
C LEU A 341 -7.61 -10.47 47.29
N VAL A 342 -6.41 -10.71 46.72
CA VAL A 342 -6.19 -11.80 45.76
C VAL A 342 -6.57 -13.16 46.36
N ARG A 343 -6.23 -13.43 47.63
CA ARG A 343 -6.62 -14.70 48.28
C ARG A 343 -8.12 -14.83 48.47
N ARG A 344 -8.83 -13.76 48.87
CA ARG A 344 -10.29 -13.80 48.97
C ARG A 344 -10.95 -14.01 47.60
N MET A 345 -10.51 -13.32 46.56
CA MET A 345 -10.96 -13.54 45.18
C MET A 345 -10.70 -14.99 44.74
N HIS A 346 -9.52 -15.54 45.05
CA HIS A 346 -9.16 -16.93 44.71
C HIS A 346 -10.05 -17.96 45.41
N VAL A 347 -10.37 -17.76 46.69
CA VAL A 347 -11.33 -18.62 47.42
C VAL A 347 -12.74 -18.55 46.81
N LEU A 348 -13.17 -17.36 46.34
CA LEU A 348 -14.45 -17.22 45.63
C LEU A 348 -14.43 -17.93 44.28
N LEU A 349 -13.36 -17.81 43.49
CA LEU A 349 -13.18 -18.55 42.23
C LEU A 349 -13.24 -20.06 42.46
N LYS A 350 -12.46 -20.57 43.42
CA LYS A 350 -12.40 -22.00 43.78
C LYS A 350 -13.75 -22.56 44.24
N ALA A 351 -14.59 -21.73 44.87
CA ALA A 351 -15.95 -22.10 45.27
C ALA A 351 -16.94 -22.22 44.10
N ARG A 352 -16.63 -21.67 42.90
CA ARG A 352 -17.45 -21.78 41.69
C ARG A 352 -17.12 -23.00 40.83
N ILE A 353 -15.93 -23.59 40.97
CA ILE A 353 -15.47 -24.70 40.11
C ILE A 353 -16.34 -25.97 40.34
N PRO A 354 -16.91 -26.58 39.27
CA PRO A 354 -17.62 -27.85 39.38
C PRO A 354 -16.76 -28.97 39.95
N LYS A 355 -17.35 -29.82 40.79
CA LYS A 355 -16.63 -30.92 41.46
C LYS A 355 -16.28 -32.10 40.54
N ASP A 356 -16.89 -32.16 39.36
CA ASP A 356 -16.76 -33.25 38.40
C ASP A 356 -16.78 -32.63 36.99
N ILE A 357 -15.68 -32.00 36.60
CA ILE A 357 -15.55 -31.27 35.34
C ILE A 357 -15.62 -32.24 34.14
N ASP A 358 -15.12 -33.47 34.30
CA ASP A 358 -15.16 -34.49 33.24
C ASP A 358 -16.58 -35.03 32.96
N SER A 359 -17.53 -34.85 33.88
CA SER A 359 -18.95 -35.19 33.66
C SER A 359 -19.75 -34.21 32.79
N ILE A 360 -19.21 -33.02 32.51
CA ILE A 360 -19.88 -31.99 31.70
C ILE A 360 -19.94 -32.49 30.24
N GLU A 361 -21.15 -32.60 29.66
CA GLU A 361 -21.32 -33.13 28.30
C GLU A 361 -20.73 -32.18 27.25
N ASP A 362 -21.03 -30.89 27.36
CA ASP A 362 -20.54 -29.84 26.47
C ASP A 362 -19.01 -29.81 26.42
N ARG A 363 -18.44 -29.74 25.22
CA ARG A 363 -16.98 -29.79 25.02
C ARG A 363 -16.31 -28.55 25.57
N ASP A 364 -16.91 -27.40 25.37
CA ASP A 364 -16.26 -26.10 25.48
C ASP A 364 -16.56 -25.42 26.81
N GLU A 365 -17.72 -25.71 27.44
CA GLU A 365 -17.90 -25.50 28.88
C GLU A 365 -16.91 -26.35 29.69
N ARG A 366 -16.73 -27.63 29.32
CA ARG A 366 -15.73 -28.50 29.96
C ARG A 366 -14.30 -27.98 29.77
N ASN A 367 -13.96 -27.49 28.57
CA ASN A 367 -12.66 -26.87 28.31
C ASN A 367 -12.47 -25.59 29.13
N HIS A 368 -13.49 -24.72 29.21
CA HIS A 368 -13.48 -23.52 30.06
C HIS A 368 -13.17 -23.88 31.51
N TRP A 369 -13.92 -24.79 32.13
CA TRP A 369 -13.70 -25.16 33.53
C TRP A 369 -12.32 -25.80 33.78
N LYS A 370 -11.74 -26.52 32.81
CA LYS A 370 -10.35 -27.01 32.91
C LYS A 370 -9.31 -25.90 32.87
N ILE A 371 -9.54 -24.83 32.09
CA ILE A 371 -8.69 -23.62 32.13
C ILE A 371 -8.82 -22.94 33.50
N VAL A 372 -10.04 -22.81 34.05
CA VAL A 372 -10.26 -22.25 35.39
C VAL A 372 -9.58 -23.09 36.49
N GLN A 373 -9.60 -24.42 36.38
CA GLN A 373 -8.87 -25.31 37.29
C GLN A 373 -7.36 -25.06 37.25
N GLN A 374 -6.76 -24.93 36.06
CA GLN A 374 -5.31 -24.65 35.94
C GLN A 374 -4.93 -23.29 36.59
N ILE A 375 -5.82 -22.30 36.50
CA ILE A 375 -5.63 -20.99 37.15
C ILE A 375 -5.73 -21.12 38.68
N ASP A 376 -6.69 -21.89 39.20
CA ASP A 376 -6.83 -22.19 40.62
C ASP A 376 -5.61 -22.93 41.20
N GLU A 377 -5.11 -23.94 40.48
CA GLU A 377 -3.89 -24.68 40.82
C GLU A 377 -2.65 -23.78 40.78
N TRP A 378 -2.56 -22.83 39.83
CA TRP A 378 -1.50 -21.84 39.79
C TRP A 378 -1.53 -20.90 41.01
N PHE A 379 -2.70 -20.42 41.42
CA PHE A 379 -2.81 -19.56 42.60
C PHE A 379 -2.50 -20.31 43.91
N ASP A 380 -2.93 -21.56 44.10
CA ASP A 380 -2.54 -22.34 45.30
C ASP A 380 -1.01 -22.63 45.35
N GLN A 381 -0.32 -22.66 44.21
CA GLN A 381 1.15 -22.81 44.15
C GLN A 381 1.93 -21.51 44.40
N ASN A 382 1.37 -20.35 44.01
CA ASN A 382 2.10 -19.07 43.99
C ASN A 382 1.64 -18.06 45.05
N LEU A 383 0.45 -18.21 45.63
CA LEU A 383 -0.08 -17.34 46.69
C LEU A 383 0.01 -18.07 48.04
N LEU A 384 1.15 -17.93 48.71
CA LEU A 384 1.52 -18.77 49.85
C LEU A 384 1.28 -18.09 51.20
N PRO A 385 0.94 -18.84 52.27
CA PRO A 385 0.87 -18.31 53.62
C PRO A 385 2.28 -17.98 54.14
N LYS A 386 2.47 -16.79 54.68
CA LYS A 386 3.78 -16.35 55.20
C LYS A 386 4.05 -17.01 56.56
N THR A 387 5.10 -17.82 56.67
CA THR A 387 5.48 -18.46 57.94
C THR A 387 6.49 -17.64 58.74
N ILE A 388 6.46 -17.78 60.06
CA ILE A 388 7.46 -17.29 61.01
C ILE A 388 8.05 -18.50 61.73
N ARG A 389 9.38 -18.58 61.77
CA ARG A 389 10.11 -19.59 62.54
C ARG A 389 10.07 -19.26 64.03
N THR A 390 9.51 -20.17 64.82
CA THR A 390 9.53 -20.12 66.28
C THR A 390 10.26 -21.35 66.85
N PRO A 391 10.69 -21.33 68.12
CA PRO A 391 11.34 -22.50 68.76
C PRO A 391 10.48 -23.77 68.84
N GLN A 392 9.20 -23.71 68.44
CA GLN A 392 8.25 -24.82 68.46
C GLN A 392 7.81 -25.27 67.05
N GLY A 393 8.29 -24.59 65.99
CA GLY A 393 7.96 -24.89 64.60
C GLY A 393 7.78 -23.62 63.75
N GLU A 394 7.47 -23.81 62.47
CA GLU A 394 6.96 -22.72 61.62
C GLU A 394 5.45 -22.56 61.85
N ILE A 395 5.02 -21.32 62.10
CA ILE A 395 3.61 -20.94 62.27
C ILE A 395 3.26 -19.83 61.29
N THR A 396 2.00 -19.78 60.82
CA THR A 396 1.57 -18.70 59.92
C THR A 396 1.55 -17.35 60.64
N GLU A 397 2.10 -16.31 60.01
CA GLU A 397 1.89 -14.93 60.43
C GLU A 397 0.41 -14.58 60.24
N LYS A 398 -0.27 -14.10 61.29
CA LYS A 398 -1.63 -13.59 61.17
C LYS A 398 -1.65 -12.08 60.96
N VAL A 399 -2.60 -11.60 60.17
CA VAL A 399 -2.80 -10.16 59.96
C VAL A 399 -3.26 -9.51 61.27
N GLN A 400 -2.50 -8.52 61.75
CA GLN A 400 -2.68 -7.97 63.11
C GLN A 400 -3.71 -6.83 63.17
N GLU A 401 -3.90 -6.10 62.07
CA GLU A 401 -4.73 -4.89 61.96
C GLU A 401 -5.40 -4.79 60.58
N GLY A 402 -6.40 -3.92 60.43
CA GLY A 402 -7.15 -3.76 59.18
C GLY A 402 -8.31 -4.75 59.01
N GLU A 403 -8.84 -4.84 57.79
CA GLU A 403 -10.05 -5.60 57.46
C GLU A 403 -9.87 -7.14 57.56
N TYR A 404 -8.66 -7.63 57.28
CA TYR A 404 -8.30 -9.05 57.24
C TYR A 404 -7.84 -9.58 58.61
N ARG A 405 -8.11 -8.83 59.70
CA ARG A 405 -7.51 -9.08 61.02
C ARG A 405 -7.85 -10.47 61.57
N GLY A 406 -6.81 -11.26 61.86
CA GLY A 406 -6.92 -12.64 62.34
C GLY A 406 -6.91 -13.70 61.24
N GLU A 407 -7.02 -13.32 59.97
CA GLU A 407 -6.74 -14.20 58.84
C GLU A 407 -5.23 -14.50 58.75
N ASP A 408 -4.90 -15.61 58.11
CA ASP A 408 -3.53 -16.00 57.80
C ASP A 408 -2.99 -15.09 56.68
N LYS A 409 -1.77 -14.54 56.86
CA LYS A 409 -1.21 -13.52 55.98
C LYS A 409 -0.55 -14.16 54.77
N TYR A 410 -1.18 -14.04 53.61
CA TYR A 410 -0.64 -14.51 52.34
C TYR A 410 0.38 -13.53 51.73
N TYR A 411 1.27 -14.05 50.90
CA TYR A 411 2.14 -13.27 50.02
C TYR A 411 2.24 -13.92 48.65
N ASP A 412 2.50 -13.09 47.64
CA ASP A 412 2.76 -13.50 46.26
C ASP A 412 4.23 -13.95 46.13
N ALA A 413 4.45 -15.25 45.91
CA ALA A 413 5.77 -15.86 45.75
C ALA A 413 6.42 -15.56 44.39
N LYS A 414 5.73 -14.86 43.48
CA LYS A 414 6.26 -14.36 42.21
C LYS A 414 6.49 -12.85 42.19
N ALA A 415 6.19 -12.14 43.29
CA ALA A 415 6.29 -10.69 43.41
C ALA A 415 7.64 -10.11 42.93
N GLU A 416 8.76 -10.81 43.18
CA GLU A 416 10.11 -10.41 42.76
C GLU A 416 10.29 -10.43 41.23
N TYR A 417 9.77 -11.45 40.55
CA TYR A 417 9.85 -11.56 39.08
C TYR A 417 8.96 -10.54 38.36
N VAL A 418 8.00 -9.93 39.07
CA VAL A 418 7.00 -9.00 38.52
C VAL A 418 7.12 -7.57 39.03
N GLN A 419 8.27 -7.18 39.60
CA GLN A 419 8.51 -5.80 40.04
C GLN A 419 8.41 -4.78 38.89
N GLY A 420 8.94 -5.10 37.70
CA GLY A 420 8.84 -4.22 36.51
C GLY A 420 7.38 -3.95 36.12
N LEU A 421 6.61 -5.03 35.93
CA LEU A 421 5.15 -4.99 35.74
C LEU A 421 4.43 -4.15 36.81
N ARG A 422 4.74 -4.36 38.10
CA ARG A 422 4.14 -3.59 39.22
C ARG A 422 4.45 -2.10 39.10
N ASN A 423 5.68 -1.72 38.72
CA ASN A 423 6.06 -0.32 38.52
C ASN A 423 5.28 0.31 37.36
N ILE A 424 5.26 -0.34 36.19
CA ILE A 424 4.53 0.14 35.00
C ILE A 424 3.03 0.32 35.31
N LEU A 425 2.41 -0.65 35.98
CA LEU A 425 1.01 -0.56 36.41
C LEU A 425 0.77 0.61 37.37
N ASN A 426 1.68 0.86 38.31
CA ASN A 426 1.60 2.00 39.23
C ASN A 426 1.83 3.35 38.52
N ASP A 427 2.71 3.44 37.51
CA ASP A 427 2.94 4.67 36.75
C ASP A 427 1.72 5.05 35.88
N VAL A 428 1.11 4.05 35.23
CA VAL A 428 -0.19 4.18 34.55
C VAL A 428 -1.28 4.58 35.56
N GLY A 429 -1.24 3.99 36.76
CA GLY A 429 -2.15 4.25 37.88
C GLY A 429 -2.03 5.63 38.53
N ALA A 430 -0.84 6.22 38.54
CA ALA A 430 -0.56 7.50 39.18
C ALA A 430 -0.92 8.70 38.28
N ASN A 431 -0.91 8.54 36.95
CA ASN A 431 -1.08 9.66 36.03
C ASN A 431 -2.54 10.17 35.95
N PRO A 432 -2.86 11.42 36.37
CA PRO A 432 -4.23 11.94 36.40
C PRO A 432 -4.90 12.17 35.03
N LEU A 433 -4.15 12.08 33.93
CA LEU A 433 -4.67 12.16 32.57
C LEU A 433 -5.07 10.77 32.07
N ILE A 434 -4.24 9.73 32.30
CA ILE A 434 -4.60 8.33 32.00
C ILE A 434 -5.75 7.86 32.89
N ARG A 435 -5.72 8.19 34.20
CA ARG A 435 -6.82 7.90 35.13
C ARG A 435 -8.18 8.40 34.64
N ARG A 436 -8.21 9.52 33.91
CA ARG A 436 -9.45 10.09 33.40
C ARG A 436 -10.07 9.29 32.26
N VAL A 437 -9.24 8.58 31.48
CA VAL A 437 -9.70 7.86 30.27
C VAL A 437 -9.89 6.36 30.53
N LEU A 438 -8.98 5.71 31.27
CA LEU A 438 -8.96 4.23 31.38
C LEU A 438 -9.55 3.64 32.67
N PHE A 439 -9.90 4.48 33.65
CA PHE A 439 -10.33 4.02 34.99
C PHE A 439 -11.78 4.42 35.33
N GLY A 440 -12.46 5.18 34.48
CA GLY A 440 -13.89 5.41 34.58
C GLY A 440 -14.71 4.17 34.18
N LYS A 441 -16.03 4.27 34.32
CA LYS A 441 -16.96 3.32 33.68
C LYS A 441 -16.91 3.52 32.16
N SER A 442 -17.24 2.50 31.37
CA SER A 442 -17.24 2.66 29.91
C SER A 442 -18.41 3.53 29.47
N ASP A 443 -18.11 4.76 29.04
CA ASP A 443 -19.05 5.64 28.31
C ASP A 443 -19.12 5.27 26.82
N PHE A 444 -18.25 4.36 26.38
CA PHE A 444 -18.08 3.91 25.01
C PHE A 444 -18.06 2.39 24.88
N ASP A 445 -18.54 1.89 23.75
CA ASP A 445 -18.54 0.48 23.37
C ASP A 445 -18.04 0.29 21.93
N PHE A 446 -17.02 -0.55 21.76
CA PHE A 446 -16.37 -0.76 20.46
C PHE A 446 -17.21 -1.60 19.49
N ASP A 447 -18.00 -2.55 20.00
CA ASP A 447 -18.84 -3.44 19.19
C ASP A 447 -20.07 -2.68 18.67
N GLN A 448 -20.74 -1.92 19.54
CA GLN A 448 -21.83 -1.02 19.19
C GLN A 448 -21.37 0.06 18.19
N HIS A 449 -20.19 0.64 18.38
CA HIS A 449 -19.62 1.64 17.45
C HIS A 449 -19.38 1.08 16.05
N LEU A 450 -18.84 -0.14 15.95
CA LEU A 450 -18.59 -0.80 14.66
C LEU A 450 -19.87 -1.31 14.00
N GLU A 451 -20.87 -1.75 14.76
CA GLU A 451 -22.14 -2.27 14.23
C GLU A 451 -23.12 -1.15 13.84
N ALA A 452 -23.43 -0.24 14.78
CA ALA A 452 -24.39 0.84 14.58
C ALA A 452 -23.81 2.00 13.76
N GLY A 453 -22.50 2.24 13.87
CA GLY A 453 -21.81 3.39 13.31
C GLY A 453 -21.64 4.55 14.30
N GLY A 454 -20.87 5.55 13.87
CA GLY A 454 -20.48 6.70 14.69
C GLY A 454 -19.06 7.18 14.38
N VAL A 455 -18.59 8.12 15.20
CA VAL A 455 -17.28 8.77 15.06
C VAL A 455 -16.51 8.65 16.37
N LEU A 456 -15.39 7.93 16.35
CA LEU A 456 -14.45 7.85 17.47
C LEU A 456 -13.21 8.70 17.14
N LEU A 457 -12.92 9.69 17.98
CA LEU A 457 -11.73 10.54 17.88
C LEU A 457 -10.91 10.35 19.16
N VAL A 458 -9.64 9.97 19.04
CA VAL A 458 -8.76 9.70 20.18
C VAL A 458 -7.48 10.50 20.05
N ASN A 459 -7.41 11.62 20.77
CA ASN A 459 -6.16 12.28 21.08
C ASN A 459 -5.45 11.51 22.20
N THR A 460 -4.22 11.08 21.96
CA THR A 460 -3.37 10.43 22.98
C THR A 460 -2.51 11.41 23.78
N ALA A 461 -2.52 12.71 23.44
CA ALA A 461 -1.82 13.79 24.15
C ALA A 461 -0.33 13.51 24.39
N LYS A 462 0.41 13.21 23.31
CA LYS A 462 1.81 12.73 23.35
C LYS A 462 2.78 13.71 24.01
N GLY A 463 2.51 15.01 23.95
CA GLY A 463 3.34 16.04 24.60
C GLY A 463 3.28 16.00 26.13
N GLU A 464 2.12 15.66 26.70
CA GLU A 464 1.84 15.67 28.13
C GLU A 464 1.93 14.28 28.77
N LEU A 465 1.69 13.22 27.99
CA LEU A 465 1.71 11.83 28.46
C LEU A 465 3.01 11.08 28.12
N SER A 466 3.83 11.58 27.19
CA SER A 466 5.08 10.90 26.77
C SER A 466 4.79 9.42 26.41
N GLY A 467 5.57 8.46 26.90
CA GLY A 467 5.36 7.02 26.66
C GLY A 467 3.97 6.49 27.06
N LEU A 468 3.26 7.14 28.00
CA LEU A 468 1.90 6.75 28.38
C LEU A 468 0.86 7.04 27.27
N ALA A 469 1.19 7.91 26.30
CA ALA A 469 0.36 8.12 25.11
C ALA A 469 0.35 6.87 24.20
N ASN A 470 1.49 6.20 24.09
CA ASN A 470 1.62 4.95 23.33
C ASN A 470 0.76 3.85 23.96
N VAL A 471 0.65 3.79 25.29
CA VAL A 471 -0.24 2.86 26.03
C VAL A 471 -1.69 3.06 25.64
N LEU A 472 -2.17 4.31 25.70
CA LEU A 472 -3.55 4.64 25.37
C LEU A 472 -3.87 4.31 23.91
N GLY A 473 -2.97 4.62 22.97
CA GLY A 473 -3.13 4.28 21.56
C GLY A 473 -3.09 2.76 21.29
N LYS A 474 -2.12 2.02 21.86
CA LYS A 474 -2.03 0.55 21.77
C LYS A 474 -3.30 -0.12 22.31
N ILE A 475 -3.83 0.33 23.46
CA ILE A 475 -5.10 -0.16 24.04
C ILE A 475 -6.27 0.08 23.09
N VAL A 476 -6.50 1.33 22.66
CA VAL A 476 -7.65 1.67 21.80
C VAL A 476 -7.59 0.92 20.47
N LEU A 477 -6.41 0.80 19.86
CA LEU A 477 -6.22 0.08 18.61
C LEU A 477 -6.49 -1.42 18.75
N LEU A 478 -6.01 -2.03 19.84
CA LEU A 478 -6.20 -3.47 20.08
C LEU A 478 -7.65 -3.80 20.50
N SER A 479 -8.32 -2.92 21.26
CA SER A 479 -9.77 -3.02 21.49
C SER A 479 -10.57 -2.89 20.20
N LEU A 480 -10.20 -1.97 19.29
CA LEU A 480 -10.78 -1.89 17.95
C LEU A 480 -10.55 -3.18 17.15
N GLN A 481 -9.32 -3.68 17.04
CA GLN A 481 -9.02 -4.94 16.34
C GLN A 481 -9.86 -6.11 16.88
N ASN A 482 -9.91 -6.26 18.21
CA ASN A 482 -10.66 -7.35 18.85
C ASN A 482 -12.17 -7.25 18.61
N ALA A 483 -12.74 -6.04 18.55
CA ALA A 483 -14.14 -5.82 18.19
C ALA A 483 -14.40 -6.03 16.68
N VAL A 484 -13.46 -5.64 15.82
CA VAL A 484 -13.53 -5.90 14.37
C VAL A 484 -13.61 -7.39 14.07
N PHE A 485 -12.85 -8.22 14.77
CA PHE A 485 -12.86 -9.68 14.59
C PHE A 485 -14.15 -10.37 15.08
N ARG A 486 -14.96 -9.71 15.92
CA ARG A 486 -16.29 -10.19 16.34
C ARG A 486 -17.42 -9.84 15.38
N ARG A 487 -17.18 -8.99 14.37
CA ARG A 487 -18.21 -8.59 13.38
C ARG A 487 -18.55 -9.76 12.45
N PRO A 488 -19.79 -9.86 11.92
CA PRO A 488 -20.10 -10.86 10.89
C PRO A 488 -19.34 -10.57 9.58
N PRO A 489 -18.68 -11.57 8.96
CA PRO A 489 -17.90 -11.36 7.75
C PRO A 489 -18.79 -11.05 6.53
N ASN A 490 -18.28 -10.25 5.60
CA ASN A 490 -18.85 -9.80 4.32
C ASN A 490 -20.17 -8.99 4.39
N THR A 491 -21.07 -9.26 5.34
CA THR A 491 -22.35 -8.54 5.52
C THR A 491 -22.22 -7.24 6.33
N SER A 492 -21.11 -7.07 7.06
CA SER A 492 -20.81 -5.84 7.81
C SER A 492 -20.66 -4.60 6.93
N THR A 493 -21.00 -3.44 7.48
CA THR A 493 -20.68 -2.12 6.94
C THR A 493 -19.17 -1.87 6.86
N PHE A 494 -18.74 -1.01 5.95
CA PHE A 494 -17.38 -0.49 5.97
C PHE A 494 -17.17 0.41 7.19
N HIS A 495 -16.02 0.27 7.83
CA HIS A 495 -15.57 1.17 8.90
C HIS A 495 -14.11 1.56 8.65
N HIS A 496 -13.78 2.83 8.82
CA HIS A 496 -12.41 3.32 8.58
C HIS A 496 -11.68 3.52 9.91
N ILE A 497 -10.57 2.81 10.12
CA ILE A 497 -9.61 3.05 11.19
C ILE A 497 -8.43 3.81 10.59
N LEU A 498 -8.21 5.04 11.06
CA LEU A 498 -7.09 5.89 10.65
C LEU A 498 -6.17 6.13 11.86
N ILE A 499 -4.89 5.89 11.67
CA ILE A 499 -3.88 5.89 12.73
C ILE A 499 -2.77 6.85 12.31
N ASP A 500 -2.71 8.04 12.93
CA ASP A 500 -1.62 9.00 12.69
C ASP A 500 -0.41 8.69 13.58
N GLU A 501 0.81 8.99 13.12
CA GLU A 501 2.08 8.58 13.73
C GLU A 501 2.11 7.09 14.16
N ALA A 502 1.61 6.22 13.28
CA ALA A 502 1.25 4.84 13.58
C ALA A 502 2.31 3.96 14.30
N PRO A 503 3.63 4.06 14.04
CA PRO A 503 4.66 3.24 14.71
C PRO A 503 4.60 3.29 16.25
N ASP A 504 4.04 4.33 16.86
CA ASP A 504 3.87 4.43 18.31
C ASP A 504 2.71 3.63 18.90
N TYR A 505 1.77 3.17 18.07
CA TYR A 505 0.58 2.44 18.51
C TYR A 505 0.53 0.99 18.05
N LEU A 506 1.51 0.53 17.26
CA LEU A 506 1.54 -0.84 16.76
C LEU A 506 2.03 -1.85 17.82
N TYR A 507 1.84 -3.12 17.51
CA TYR A 507 2.24 -4.28 18.30
C TYR A 507 2.59 -5.44 17.36
N GLN A 508 3.26 -6.49 17.86
CA GLN A 508 3.78 -7.59 17.04
C GLN A 508 2.69 -8.31 16.20
N PRO A 509 1.51 -8.66 16.74
CA PRO A 509 0.40 -9.18 15.93
C PRO A 509 -0.25 -8.21 14.93
N PHE A 510 0.04 -6.90 14.97
CA PHE A 510 -0.65 -5.93 14.11
C PHE A 510 -0.39 -6.15 12.61
N ARG A 511 0.75 -6.71 12.22
CA ARG A 511 1.10 -6.99 10.82
C ARG A 511 0.08 -7.89 10.09
N GLU A 512 -0.62 -8.75 10.84
CA GLU A 512 -1.65 -9.67 10.34
C GLU A 512 -3.04 -9.01 10.27
N PHE A 513 -3.29 -7.97 11.07
CA PHE A 513 -4.60 -7.32 11.14
C PHE A 513 -5.06 -6.71 9.80
N PRO A 514 -4.25 -5.97 9.02
CA PRO A 514 -4.65 -5.51 7.68
C PRO A 514 -4.98 -6.66 6.71
N ALA A 515 -4.29 -7.81 6.77
CA ALA A 515 -4.64 -8.94 5.90
C ALA A 515 -6.05 -9.46 6.23
N GLN A 516 -6.35 -9.60 7.52
CA GLN A 516 -7.62 -10.16 8.01
C GLN A 516 -8.77 -9.13 8.03
N SER A 517 -8.50 -7.82 8.13
CA SER A 517 -9.52 -6.75 8.24
C SER A 517 -10.49 -6.74 7.05
N ARG A 518 -10.04 -7.23 5.88
CA ARG A 518 -10.78 -7.24 4.63
C ARG A 518 -12.12 -7.98 4.72
N LYS A 519 -12.16 -9.17 5.35
CA LYS A 519 -13.39 -9.97 5.47
C LYS A 519 -14.44 -9.31 6.38
N TYR A 520 -14.00 -8.43 7.27
CA TYR A 520 -14.86 -7.62 8.14
C TYR A 520 -15.16 -6.23 7.55
N LYS A 521 -14.78 -5.96 6.29
CA LYS A 521 -14.91 -4.68 5.57
C LYS A 521 -14.26 -3.47 6.26
N VAL A 522 -13.26 -3.71 7.10
CA VAL A 522 -12.54 -2.62 7.77
C VAL A 522 -11.39 -2.12 6.91
N ILE A 523 -11.36 -0.80 6.76
CA ILE A 523 -10.34 -0.03 6.04
C ILE A 523 -9.35 0.46 7.10
N VAL A 524 -8.09 0.03 7.02
CA VAL A 524 -7.00 0.49 7.88
C VAL A 524 -6.13 1.45 7.08
N THR A 525 -5.99 2.70 7.53
CA THR A 525 -5.01 3.66 7.01
C THR A 525 -4.01 4.01 8.09
N VAL A 526 -2.75 3.61 7.91
CA VAL A 526 -1.64 4.06 8.76
C VAL A 526 -0.95 5.28 8.13
N ILE A 527 -0.57 6.25 8.96
CA ILE A 527 0.24 7.40 8.56
C ILE A 527 1.53 7.35 9.38
N MET A 528 2.68 7.56 8.74
CA MET A 528 3.98 7.60 9.41
C MET A 528 4.95 8.54 8.69
N GLN A 529 6.12 8.78 9.27
CA GLN A 529 7.12 9.68 8.68
C GLN A 529 8.06 8.94 7.74
N THR A 530 8.58 7.80 8.20
CA THR A 530 9.47 6.89 7.47
C THR A 530 9.15 5.44 7.84
N ILE A 531 9.42 4.49 6.94
CA ILE A 531 9.33 3.06 7.23
C ILE A 531 10.47 2.57 8.14
N ALA A 532 11.60 3.30 8.23
CA ALA A 532 12.72 2.96 9.10
C ALA A 532 12.30 2.86 10.58
N GLN A 533 11.38 3.71 11.05
CA GLN A 533 10.79 3.64 12.40
C GLN A 533 10.18 2.27 12.73
N LEU A 534 9.70 1.51 11.73
CA LEU A 534 9.19 0.15 11.91
C LEU A 534 10.30 -0.89 11.92
N ALA A 535 11.33 -0.72 11.09
CA ALA A 535 12.50 -1.59 11.07
C ALA A 535 13.30 -1.48 12.37
N ASP A 536 13.49 -0.27 12.89
CA ASP A 536 14.20 0.01 14.15
C ASP A 536 13.49 -0.60 15.37
N ARG A 537 12.15 -0.61 15.40
CA ARG A 537 11.35 -1.07 16.55
C ARG A 537 10.94 -2.55 16.49
N TYR A 538 10.68 -3.08 15.29
CA TYR A 538 10.13 -4.43 15.12
C TYR A 538 10.93 -5.33 14.16
N GLY A 539 12.02 -4.81 13.57
CA GLY A 539 12.85 -5.50 12.59
C GLY A 539 12.36 -5.36 11.14
N GLU A 540 13.30 -5.41 10.19
CA GLU A 540 13.02 -5.26 8.75
C GLU A 540 11.95 -6.23 8.25
N HIS A 541 11.95 -7.48 8.71
CA HIS A 541 10.96 -8.49 8.31
C HIS A 541 9.52 -8.13 8.77
N TYR A 542 9.35 -7.50 9.94
CA TYR A 542 8.05 -6.98 10.37
C TYR A 542 7.60 -5.85 9.46
N MET A 543 8.50 -4.90 9.19
CA MET A 543 8.26 -3.78 8.27
C MET A 543 7.82 -4.30 6.90
N GLU A 544 8.59 -5.19 6.26
CA GLU A 544 8.24 -5.72 4.93
C GLU A 544 6.90 -6.46 4.93
N THR A 545 6.60 -7.25 5.96
CA THR A 545 5.31 -7.96 6.10
C THR A 545 4.15 -6.97 6.16
N LEU A 546 4.25 -5.95 7.03
CA LEU A 546 3.22 -4.92 7.19
C LEU A 546 3.07 -4.03 5.93
N ILE A 547 4.17 -3.57 5.33
CA ILE A 547 4.13 -2.78 4.11
C ILE A 547 3.58 -3.61 2.94
N GLY A 548 3.78 -4.93 2.94
CA GLY A 548 3.20 -5.89 2.00
C GLY A 548 1.67 -5.93 2.03
N THR A 549 1.07 -6.04 3.21
CA THR A 549 -0.40 -6.11 3.39
C THR A 549 -1.11 -4.78 3.09
N LEU A 550 -0.41 -3.65 3.26
CA LEU A 550 -0.91 -2.30 2.99
C LEU A 550 -0.82 -1.96 1.48
N ARG A 551 -1.73 -2.49 0.66
CA ARG A 551 -1.59 -2.46 -0.82
C ARG A 551 -1.76 -1.08 -1.45
N ASN A 552 -2.49 -0.15 -0.85
CA ASN A 552 -2.65 1.22 -1.37
C ASN A 552 -1.62 2.17 -0.74
N ARG A 553 -0.67 2.66 -1.52
CA ARG A 553 0.51 3.39 -1.00
C ARG A 553 0.50 4.84 -1.49
N PHE A 554 0.68 5.77 -0.56
CA PHE A 554 0.65 7.22 -0.78
C PHE A 554 1.95 7.83 -0.23
N VAL A 555 2.84 8.26 -1.12
CA VAL A 555 4.22 8.63 -0.81
C VAL A 555 4.44 10.09 -1.17
N TYR A 556 4.78 10.92 -0.19
CA TYR A 556 5.23 12.29 -0.38
C TYR A 556 6.77 12.35 -0.53
N GLY A 557 7.29 13.48 -1.02
CA GLY A 557 8.74 13.69 -1.16
C GLY A 557 9.46 14.02 0.14
N ASP A 558 10.70 14.49 0.00
CA ASP A 558 11.64 14.77 1.09
C ASP A 558 11.88 13.56 2.03
N LEU A 559 11.90 12.36 1.44
CA LEU A 559 12.09 11.10 2.18
C LEU A 559 13.56 10.71 2.34
N PRO A 560 13.90 9.90 3.36
CA PRO A 560 15.21 9.26 3.46
C PRO A 560 15.57 8.45 2.21
N ALA A 561 16.87 8.26 1.97
CA ALA A 561 17.35 7.46 0.84
C ALA A 561 16.87 6.00 0.90
N PHE A 562 16.74 5.43 2.11
CA PHE A 562 16.22 4.08 2.33
C PHE A 562 14.78 3.94 1.84
N ASP A 563 13.85 4.76 2.37
CA ASP A 563 12.46 4.84 1.94
C ASP A 563 12.35 5.08 0.43
N SER A 564 13.13 6.02 -0.11
CA SER A 564 13.10 6.38 -1.53
C SER A 564 13.55 5.22 -2.44
N GLN A 565 14.58 4.46 -2.02
CA GLN A 565 15.01 3.24 -2.71
C GLN A 565 13.98 2.12 -2.60
N TYR A 566 13.37 1.96 -1.43
CA TYR A 566 12.34 0.96 -1.18
C TYR A 566 11.11 1.24 -2.07
N PHE A 567 10.62 2.47 -2.11
CA PHE A 567 9.46 2.84 -2.93
C PHE A 567 9.76 2.90 -4.43
N SER A 568 10.95 3.35 -4.86
CA SER A 568 11.41 3.24 -6.25
C SER A 568 11.30 1.80 -6.77
N LYS A 569 11.91 0.84 -6.04
CA LYS A 569 11.84 -0.60 -6.35
C LYS A 569 10.41 -1.15 -6.29
N MET A 570 9.64 -0.78 -5.27
CA MET A 570 8.26 -1.26 -5.07
C MET A 570 7.26 -0.67 -6.08
N PHE A 571 7.51 0.52 -6.61
CA PHE A 571 6.74 1.09 -7.71
C PHE A 571 7.01 0.34 -9.00
N GLY A 572 8.26 -0.04 -9.25
CA GLY A 572 8.68 -0.90 -10.35
C GLY A 572 9.03 -0.12 -11.61
N GLU A 573 8.95 -0.79 -12.76
CA GLU A 573 9.43 -0.27 -14.05
C GLU A 573 8.31 -0.26 -15.10
N LYS A 574 8.40 0.68 -16.04
CA LYS A 574 7.52 0.86 -17.19
C LYS A 574 8.30 0.67 -18.50
N TRP A 575 7.60 0.27 -19.55
CA TRP A 575 8.15 0.27 -20.90
C TRP A 575 7.91 1.64 -21.54
N GLU A 576 8.95 2.24 -22.10
CA GLU A 576 8.90 3.49 -22.85
C GLU A 576 9.55 3.29 -24.22
N TYR A 577 9.07 4.01 -25.24
CA TYR A 577 9.68 3.98 -26.58
C TYR A 577 10.59 5.20 -26.71
N GLU A 578 11.90 4.97 -26.65
CA GLU A 578 12.90 6.03 -26.80
C GLU A 578 13.22 6.22 -28.28
N GLU A 579 13.21 7.47 -28.75
CA GLU A 579 13.60 7.83 -30.12
C GLU A 579 15.11 8.03 -30.20
N SER A 580 15.81 7.03 -30.73
CA SER A 580 17.23 7.11 -31.04
C SER A 580 17.43 7.78 -32.40
N THR A 581 17.79 9.06 -32.40
CA THR A 581 18.13 9.82 -33.62
C THR A 581 19.57 9.54 -34.05
N ASN A 582 19.75 8.65 -35.02
CA ASN A 582 21.07 8.42 -35.62
C ASN A 582 21.34 9.43 -36.73
N GLU A 583 22.16 10.45 -36.42
CA GLU A 583 22.72 11.35 -37.43
C GLU A 583 23.94 10.71 -38.09
N MET A 584 23.77 10.13 -39.28
CA MET A 584 24.90 9.67 -40.08
C MET A 584 25.63 10.87 -40.70
N SER A 585 26.76 11.27 -40.10
CA SER A 585 27.64 12.30 -40.64
C SER A 585 28.27 11.84 -41.97
N VAL A 586 27.79 12.40 -43.07
CA VAL A 586 28.39 12.21 -44.41
C VAL A 586 29.73 12.95 -44.50
N SER A 587 30.68 12.35 -45.23
CA SER A 587 32.02 12.95 -45.43
C SER A 587 31.92 14.28 -46.18
N PRO A 588 32.61 15.36 -45.74
CA PRO A 588 32.65 16.65 -46.43
C PRO A 588 33.20 16.63 -47.87
N LEU A 589 33.68 15.47 -48.34
CA LEU A 589 34.25 15.26 -49.68
C LEU A 589 33.24 14.76 -50.72
N GLN A 590 31.94 14.66 -50.39
CA GLN A 590 30.90 14.39 -51.39
C GLN A 590 30.34 15.70 -51.98
N ASP A 591 30.11 15.72 -53.31
CA ASP A 591 29.61 16.90 -54.03
C ASP A 591 28.19 17.35 -53.62
N ASN A 592 27.45 16.54 -52.85
CA ASN A 592 26.12 16.90 -52.35
C ASN A 592 25.76 16.12 -51.06
N PRO A 593 26.32 16.51 -49.89
CA PRO A 593 26.19 15.76 -48.64
C PRO A 593 24.82 16.00 -47.99
N MET A 594 23.84 15.17 -48.36
CA MET A 594 22.50 15.21 -47.77
C MET A 594 22.47 14.40 -46.48
N THR A 595 22.42 15.07 -45.32
CA THR A 595 22.35 14.43 -43.99
C THR A 595 21.11 13.53 -43.91
N ARG A 596 21.33 12.22 -43.74
CA ARG A 596 20.26 11.26 -43.46
C ARG A 596 20.15 11.09 -41.95
N SER A 597 19.28 11.89 -41.32
CA SER A 597 18.83 11.59 -39.97
C SER A 597 17.83 10.44 -40.01
N GLY A 598 18.05 9.42 -39.17
CA GLY A 598 17.15 8.27 -39.02
C GLY A 598 16.68 8.14 -37.57
N SER A 599 15.38 8.31 -37.35
CA SER A 599 14.70 8.07 -36.07
C SER A 599 14.43 6.57 -35.91
N THR A 600 15.09 5.92 -34.95
CA THR A 600 14.80 4.53 -34.57
C THR A 600 14.12 4.51 -33.21
N PHE A 601 12.88 4.00 -33.14
CA PHE A 601 12.20 3.79 -31.87
C PHE A 601 12.63 2.45 -31.25
N GLN A 602 13.12 2.48 -30.02
CA GLN A 602 13.47 1.29 -29.23
C GLN A 602 12.63 1.23 -27.96
N LYS A 603 12.07 0.05 -27.65
CA LYS A 603 11.35 -0.20 -26.40
C LYS A 603 12.37 -0.43 -25.27
N VAL A 604 12.49 0.53 -24.36
CA VAL A 604 13.40 0.55 -23.22
C VAL A 604 12.60 0.38 -21.93
N LYS A 605 13.24 -0.15 -20.88
CA LYS A 605 12.60 -0.42 -19.59
C LYS A 605 13.13 0.57 -18.55
N ASN A 606 12.31 1.56 -18.19
CA ASN A 606 12.68 2.66 -17.31
C ASN A 606 11.96 2.55 -15.97
N VAL A 607 12.57 3.03 -14.88
CA VAL A 607 11.92 3.04 -13.56
C VAL A 607 10.68 3.94 -13.58
N ALA A 608 9.57 3.50 -12.97
CA ALA A 608 8.30 4.21 -13.05
C ALA A 608 8.33 5.58 -12.36
N LEU A 609 9.03 5.68 -11.23
CA LEU A 609 9.51 6.92 -10.60
C LEU A 609 10.89 6.60 -9.99
N SER A 610 11.92 7.39 -10.32
CA SER A 610 13.24 7.23 -9.72
C SER A 610 13.29 7.65 -8.24
N GLU A 611 14.37 7.30 -7.54
CA GLU A 611 14.66 7.83 -6.19
C GLU A 611 14.59 9.37 -6.17
N ALA A 612 15.14 10.02 -7.19
CA ALA A 612 15.12 11.48 -7.34
C ALA A 612 13.70 12.01 -7.63
N ASP A 613 12.89 11.32 -8.45
CA ASP A 613 11.49 11.70 -8.70
C ASP A 613 10.63 11.67 -7.45
N ILE A 614 10.95 10.78 -6.50
CA ILE A 614 10.28 10.66 -5.20
C ILE A 614 10.79 11.75 -4.25
N MET A 615 12.11 11.83 -4.03
CA MET A 615 12.72 12.80 -3.11
C MET A 615 12.37 14.24 -3.48
N PHE A 616 12.39 14.59 -4.77
CA PHE A 616 12.15 15.94 -5.28
C PHE A 616 10.71 16.19 -5.79
N GLN A 617 9.71 15.42 -5.30
CA GLN A 617 8.29 15.81 -5.43
C GLN A 617 8.07 17.22 -4.86
N ARG A 618 7.20 18.02 -5.51
CA ARG A 618 6.89 19.37 -5.02
C ARG A 618 5.98 19.33 -3.81
N GLU A 619 5.87 20.47 -3.12
CA GLU A 619 4.88 20.68 -2.06
C GLU A 619 3.49 20.18 -2.49
N PHE A 620 2.90 19.31 -1.67
CA PHE A 620 1.57 18.76 -1.86
C PHE A 620 1.37 17.91 -3.14
N GLU A 621 2.45 17.46 -3.79
CA GLU A 621 2.45 16.39 -4.79
C GLU A 621 2.72 15.03 -4.14
N CYS A 622 1.94 14.00 -4.49
CA CYS A 622 2.00 12.66 -3.89
C CYS A 622 2.09 11.58 -4.98
N ALA A 623 3.04 10.65 -4.85
CA ALA A 623 3.13 9.43 -5.64
C ALA A 623 2.16 8.38 -5.06
N VAL A 624 1.23 7.91 -5.88
CA VAL A 624 0.16 7.01 -5.46
C VAL A 624 0.19 5.70 -6.26
N LYS A 625 0.28 4.58 -5.56
CA LYS A 625 0.16 3.23 -6.12
C LYS A 625 -1.02 2.54 -5.44
N ILE A 626 -2.15 2.50 -6.14
CA ILE A 626 -3.43 1.98 -5.63
C ILE A 626 -3.84 0.70 -6.34
N VAL A 627 -4.80 0.00 -5.75
CA VAL A 627 -5.48 -1.16 -6.36
C VAL A 627 -6.86 -0.71 -6.85
N VAL A 628 -7.24 -1.18 -8.04
CA VAL A 628 -8.54 -0.90 -8.67
C VAL A 628 -9.11 -2.22 -9.22
N ASN A 629 -10.30 -2.61 -8.75
CA ASN A 629 -10.93 -3.89 -9.05
C ASN A 629 -9.98 -5.08 -8.80
N ASN A 630 -9.34 -5.09 -7.63
CA ASN A 630 -8.27 -6.00 -7.19
C ASN A 630 -6.95 -5.96 -8.02
N ARG A 631 -6.90 -5.25 -9.16
CA ARG A 631 -5.71 -5.13 -10.02
C ARG A 631 -4.78 -4.02 -9.53
N PRO A 632 -3.46 -4.26 -9.38
CA PRO A 632 -2.51 -3.20 -9.02
C PRO A 632 -2.34 -2.23 -10.20
N MET A 633 -2.51 -0.93 -9.94
CA MET A 633 -2.26 0.10 -10.96
C MET A 633 -0.77 0.50 -10.96
N PRO A 634 -0.23 0.96 -12.11
CA PRO A 634 1.03 1.68 -12.15
C PRO A 634 1.00 2.89 -11.20
N VAL A 635 2.17 3.27 -10.66
CA VAL A 635 2.27 4.48 -9.82
C VAL A 635 1.95 5.72 -10.67
N ARG A 636 1.26 6.69 -10.07
CA ARG A 636 0.96 8.00 -10.67
C ARG A 636 1.35 9.10 -9.69
N ARG A 637 1.61 10.31 -10.17
CA ARG A 637 1.73 11.49 -9.29
C ARG A 637 0.43 12.29 -9.33
N ILE A 638 -0.10 12.65 -8.16
CA ILE A 638 -1.28 13.51 -8.01
C ILE A 638 -0.93 14.79 -7.26
N LYS A 639 -1.76 15.83 -7.42
CA LYS A 639 -1.77 17.03 -6.57
C LYS A 639 -2.85 16.91 -5.50
N ALA A 640 -2.64 17.56 -4.36
CA ALA A 640 -3.56 17.56 -3.23
C ALA A 640 -5.00 18.00 -3.57
N ASN A 641 -5.97 17.32 -2.95
CA ASN A 641 -7.41 17.61 -3.07
C ASN A 641 -7.93 18.29 -1.79
N PHE A 642 -7.37 19.43 -1.42
CA PHE A 642 -7.66 20.10 -0.14
C PHE A 642 -9.16 20.33 0.09
N VAL A 643 -9.62 20.04 1.32
CA VAL A 643 -10.98 20.35 1.77
C VAL A 643 -11.20 21.87 1.74
N PRO A 644 -12.20 22.40 1.02
CA PRO A 644 -12.46 23.85 0.97
C PRO A 644 -12.82 24.41 2.35
N LYS A 645 -12.32 25.62 2.68
CA LYS A 645 -12.52 26.27 4.00
C LYS A 645 -13.98 26.44 4.42
N GLU A 646 -14.92 26.47 3.48
CA GLU A 646 -16.35 26.55 3.78
C GLU A 646 -16.95 25.19 4.21
N GLN A 647 -16.36 24.06 3.79
CA GLN A 647 -16.81 22.72 4.21
C GLN A 647 -16.51 22.42 5.69
N PHE A 648 -15.56 23.13 6.31
CA PHE A 648 -15.34 23.14 7.77
C PHE A 648 -16.41 23.93 8.55
N LYS A 649 -17.36 24.59 7.86
CA LYS A 649 -18.51 25.29 8.47
C LYS A 649 -19.84 24.61 8.10
N LYS A 650 -19.94 24.14 6.85
CA LYS A 650 -21.12 23.46 6.30
C LYS A 650 -20.68 22.56 5.14
N ALA A 651 -20.79 21.25 5.32
CA ALA A 651 -20.37 20.25 4.35
C ALA A 651 -21.26 20.23 3.09
N ALA A 652 -20.82 19.52 2.05
CA ALA A 652 -21.55 19.40 0.80
C ALA A 652 -22.73 18.41 0.87
N VAL A 653 -22.70 17.49 1.85
CA VAL A 653 -23.79 16.58 2.21
C VAL A 653 -24.05 16.77 3.70
N LEU A 654 -25.32 16.80 4.10
CA LEU A 654 -25.74 17.03 5.48
C LEU A 654 -26.67 15.91 5.95
N VAL A 655 -26.64 15.61 7.24
CA VAL A 655 -27.57 14.69 7.87
C VAL A 655 -28.98 15.30 7.90
N ASP A 656 -29.98 14.45 7.70
CA ASP A 656 -31.41 14.75 7.87
C ASP A 656 -31.83 14.45 9.31
N ASP A 657 -32.39 15.45 10.01
CA ASP A 657 -32.76 15.36 11.42
C ASP A 657 -33.81 14.25 11.69
N GLU A 658 -34.73 13.99 10.76
CA GLU A 658 -35.73 12.92 10.91
C GLU A 658 -35.08 11.53 10.76
N ALA A 659 -34.13 11.40 9.83
CA ALA A 659 -33.40 10.14 9.63
C ALA A 659 -32.42 9.86 10.77
N ALA A 660 -31.76 10.90 11.28
CA ALA A 660 -30.90 10.84 12.46
C ALA A 660 -31.64 10.35 13.70
N ALA A 661 -32.84 10.87 13.98
CA ALA A 661 -33.63 10.46 15.15
C ALA A 661 -33.93 8.95 15.14
N ILE A 662 -34.35 8.41 13.99
CA ILE A 662 -34.64 6.99 13.80
C ILE A 662 -33.38 6.13 13.96
N TRP A 663 -32.25 6.57 13.39
CA TRP A 663 -30.98 5.86 13.53
C TRP A 663 -30.43 5.87 14.97
N LEU A 664 -30.61 6.98 15.70
CA LEU A 664 -30.19 7.09 17.10
C LEU A 664 -31.02 6.22 18.05
N GLU A 665 -32.33 6.09 17.80
CA GLU A 665 -33.22 5.22 18.59
C GLU A 665 -32.80 3.75 18.46
N GLU A 666 -32.62 3.26 17.22
CA GLU A 666 -32.11 1.90 16.97
C GLU A 666 -30.68 1.71 17.49
N ARG A 667 -29.79 2.70 17.33
CA ARG A 667 -28.41 2.66 17.87
C ARG A 667 -28.40 2.51 19.40
N ALA A 668 -29.30 3.18 20.10
CA ALA A 668 -29.45 3.04 21.56
C ALA A 668 -30.04 1.67 21.97
N GLY A 669 -30.84 1.05 21.09
CA GLY A 669 -31.37 -0.31 21.27
C GLY A 669 -30.33 -1.43 21.11
N ILE A 670 -29.20 -1.18 20.45
CA ILE A 670 -28.10 -2.14 20.31
C ILE A 670 -27.32 -2.24 21.63
N THR A 671 -27.83 -3.05 22.56
CA THR A 671 -27.08 -3.50 23.73
C THR A 671 -26.00 -4.49 23.33
N SER A 672 -24.77 -4.27 23.82
CA SER A 672 -23.71 -5.29 23.78
C SER A 672 -24.12 -6.46 24.68
N ASN A 673 -24.80 -7.47 24.14
CA ASN A 673 -24.86 -8.78 24.80
C ASN A 673 -23.40 -9.25 24.97
N PRO A 674 -22.98 -9.70 26.17
CA PRO A 674 -21.78 -10.50 26.29
C PRO A 674 -21.96 -11.72 25.39
N ILE A 675 -21.14 -11.84 24.34
CA ILE A 675 -21.02 -13.09 23.61
C ILE A 675 -20.14 -13.98 24.47
N ASP A 676 -20.76 -14.61 25.46
CA ASP A 676 -20.24 -15.78 26.17
C ASP A 676 -20.35 -17.02 25.27
N ASP A 677 -19.67 -16.93 24.11
CA ASP A 677 -19.34 -18.06 23.27
C ASP A 677 -17.83 -18.05 23.07
N VAL A 678 -17.18 -19.19 23.29
CA VAL A 678 -15.79 -19.41 22.90
C VAL A 678 -15.76 -19.56 21.39
N ILE A 679 -15.74 -18.44 20.67
CA ILE A 679 -15.48 -18.43 19.23
C ILE A 679 -14.05 -18.90 19.04
N ASP A 680 -13.90 -20.18 18.67
CA ASP A 680 -12.65 -20.80 18.27
C ASP A 680 -11.96 -19.88 17.25
N ILE A 681 -10.72 -19.47 17.59
CA ILE A 681 -9.77 -19.16 16.53
C ILE A 681 -9.29 -20.51 16.03
N GLU A 682 -10.09 -21.13 15.15
CA GLU A 682 -9.51 -22.08 14.20
C GLU A 682 -8.31 -21.36 13.55
N PRO A 683 -7.12 -21.98 13.54
CA PRO A 683 -6.03 -21.43 12.75
C PRO A 683 -6.53 -21.35 11.31
N ILE A 684 -6.56 -20.14 10.75
CA ILE A 684 -6.99 -19.93 9.37
C ILE A 684 -5.90 -20.54 8.49
N GLU A 685 -6.07 -21.81 8.16
CA GLU A 685 -5.53 -22.40 6.95
C GLU A 685 -6.21 -21.69 5.76
N ASP A 686 -5.71 -20.49 5.45
CA ASP A 686 -5.83 -19.95 4.11
C ASP A 686 -5.27 -21.03 3.17
N GLU A 687 -6.04 -21.45 2.17
CA GLU A 687 -5.54 -22.22 1.04
C GLU A 687 -4.59 -21.34 0.21
N VAL A 688 -3.41 -21.05 0.77
CA VAL A 688 -2.23 -20.72 0.01
C VAL A 688 -1.92 -21.97 -0.80
N GLU A 689 -2.05 -21.87 -2.12
CA GLU A 689 -1.76 -22.96 -3.06
C GLU A 689 -0.24 -23.21 -3.16
N VAL A 690 0.37 -23.57 -2.02
CA VAL A 690 1.73 -24.13 -1.93
C VAL A 690 1.65 -25.52 -2.52
N VAL A 691 1.84 -25.64 -3.83
CA VAL A 691 1.88 -26.93 -4.55
C VAL A 691 2.87 -27.87 -3.85
N PRO A 692 2.42 -28.94 -3.16
CA PRO A 692 3.32 -29.85 -2.48
C PRO A 692 3.86 -30.85 -3.50
N GLU A 693 5.18 -30.96 -3.65
CA GLU A 693 5.84 -31.83 -4.64
C GLU A 693 5.77 -33.34 -4.28
N THR A 694 4.74 -33.74 -3.52
CA THR A 694 4.57 -35.09 -2.94
C THR A 694 3.20 -35.71 -3.24
N THR A 695 2.20 -34.95 -3.70
CA THR A 695 0.80 -35.41 -3.81
C THR A 695 0.50 -36.31 -5.03
N LEU A 696 1.51 -36.70 -5.81
CA LEU A 696 1.39 -37.73 -6.87
C LEU A 696 1.64 -39.18 -6.36
N LEU A 697 2.10 -39.34 -5.11
CA LEU A 697 2.52 -40.63 -4.53
C LEU A 697 1.47 -41.33 -3.64
N SER A 698 0.28 -40.75 -3.48
CA SER A 698 -0.79 -41.28 -2.62
C SER A 698 -1.97 -41.88 -3.39
N GLN A 699 -2.41 -41.26 -4.50
CA GLN A 699 -3.55 -41.73 -5.30
C GLN A 699 -3.26 -42.95 -6.19
N SER A 700 -2.01 -43.42 -6.21
CA SER A 700 -1.52 -44.54 -7.03
C SER A 700 -1.26 -45.83 -6.24
N LYS A 701 -1.61 -45.89 -4.94
CA LYS A 701 -1.23 -46.98 -4.02
C LYS A 701 -2.31 -48.01 -3.66
N GLU A 702 -3.53 -47.91 -4.18
CA GLU A 702 -4.58 -48.91 -3.95
C GLU A 702 -4.70 -50.00 -5.04
N GLN A 703 -3.87 -49.98 -6.10
CA GLN A 703 -3.87 -51.02 -7.14
C GLN A 703 -2.47 -51.42 -7.59
N LEU A 704 -2.32 -52.72 -7.88
CA LEU A 704 -1.08 -53.45 -8.20
C LEU A 704 -0.06 -53.53 -7.05
N GLY A 705 0.61 -54.68 -6.94
CA GLY A 705 1.55 -54.96 -5.85
C GLY A 705 2.83 -55.67 -6.31
N ASP A 706 3.87 -55.47 -5.49
CA ASP A 706 4.89 -56.46 -5.13
C ASP A 706 5.48 -57.31 -6.27
N SER A 707 6.23 -56.68 -7.19
CA SER A 707 7.12 -57.40 -8.14
C SER A 707 8.22 -56.59 -8.86
N HIS A 708 8.40 -55.28 -8.62
CA HIS A 708 9.36 -54.44 -9.38
C HIS A 708 10.13 -53.39 -8.55
N GLU A 709 10.86 -53.82 -7.52
CA GLU A 709 11.58 -52.91 -6.61
C GLU A 709 13.08 -52.71 -6.94
N LYS A 710 13.64 -53.41 -7.93
CA LYS A 710 15.10 -53.43 -8.19
C LYS A 710 15.62 -52.86 -9.51
N SER A 711 14.75 -52.43 -10.42
CA SER A 711 15.18 -51.79 -11.68
C SER A 711 15.11 -50.27 -11.65
N PHE A 712 14.42 -49.68 -10.67
CA PHE A 712 14.15 -48.23 -10.64
C PHE A 712 15.32 -47.42 -10.07
N GLU A 713 16.01 -47.92 -9.04
CA GLU A 713 17.14 -47.22 -8.41
C GLU A 713 18.33 -47.06 -9.39
N GLU A 714 18.70 -48.10 -10.14
CA GLU A 714 19.77 -48.03 -11.17
C GLU A 714 19.45 -47.04 -12.31
N GLU A 715 18.17 -46.79 -12.60
CA GLU A 715 17.71 -45.89 -13.65
C GLU A 715 17.66 -44.44 -13.15
N VAL A 716 17.27 -44.23 -11.89
CA VAL A 716 17.34 -42.93 -11.21
C VAL A 716 18.79 -42.45 -11.05
N GLU A 717 19.72 -43.28 -10.57
CA GLU A 717 21.13 -42.88 -10.43
C GLU A 717 21.78 -42.49 -11.77
N ARG A 718 21.43 -43.18 -12.87
CA ARG A 718 21.86 -42.77 -14.22
C ARG A 718 21.30 -41.42 -14.63
N SER A 719 20.01 -41.16 -14.38
CA SER A 719 19.37 -39.90 -14.75
C SER A 719 19.98 -38.68 -14.01
N ILE A 720 20.36 -38.86 -12.74
CA ILE A 720 21.05 -37.84 -11.94
C ILE A 720 22.47 -37.63 -12.45
N SER A 721 23.19 -38.72 -12.74
CA SER A 721 24.56 -38.65 -13.25
C SER A 721 24.66 -37.91 -14.59
N GLN A 722 23.75 -38.17 -15.54
CA GLN A 722 23.78 -37.49 -16.84
C GLN A 722 23.49 -35.98 -16.72
N ARG A 723 22.61 -35.55 -15.81
CA ARG A 723 22.29 -34.12 -15.61
C ARG A 723 23.46 -33.29 -15.06
N LEU A 724 24.45 -33.91 -14.42
CA LEU A 724 25.62 -33.22 -13.85
C LEU A 724 26.72 -32.90 -14.88
N ASP A 725 26.78 -33.62 -16.00
CA ASP A 725 27.78 -33.38 -17.05
C ASP A 725 27.33 -32.34 -18.11
N GLU A 726 26.03 -32.04 -18.21
CA GLU A 726 25.48 -31.12 -19.23
C GLU A 726 25.48 -29.62 -18.84
N MET A 727 25.96 -29.27 -17.63
CA MET A 727 26.03 -27.86 -17.20
C MET A 727 27.21 -27.10 -17.83
N PRO A 728 26.99 -25.93 -18.49
CA PRO A 728 28.07 -25.14 -19.10
C PRO A 728 28.97 -24.51 -18.03
N LYS A 729 30.30 -24.65 -18.19
CA LYS A 729 31.33 -24.25 -17.21
C LYS A 729 31.98 -22.91 -17.57
N ASP A 730 31.18 -21.85 -17.63
CA ASP A 730 31.70 -20.47 -17.73
C ASP A 730 31.67 -19.74 -16.37
N SER A 731 32.76 -19.07 -16.04
CA SER A 731 32.97 -18.44 -14.73
C SER A 731 32.66 -16.94 -14.74
N VAL A 732 31.60 -16.55 -14.03
CA VAL A 732 31.28 -15.12 -13.82
C VAL A 732 32.31 -14.48 -12.89
N VAL A 733 33.16 -13.62 -13.44
CA VAL A 733 34.17 -12.87 -12.67
C VAL A 733 33.52 -11.63 -12.04
N TYR A 734 33.34 -11.65 -10.72
CA TYR A 734 32.91 -10.48 -9.95
C TYR A 734 34.06 -9.46 -9.84
N THR A 735 33.87 -8.25 -10.36
CA THR A 735 34.78 -7.12 -10.16
C THR A 735 34.33 -6.27 -8.97
N ALA A 736 35.14 -6.23 -7.91
CA ALA A 736 34.88 -5.40 -6.74
C ALA A 736 35.09 -3.90 -7.05
N PRO A 737 34.33 -2.99 -6.41
CA PRO A 737 34.51 -1.55 -6.58
C PRO A 737 35.90 -1.07 -6.06
N PRO A 738 36.47 0.00 -6.63
CA PRO A 738 37.84 0.42 -6.31
C PRO A 738 37.93 1.01 -4.90
N THR A 739 38.72 0.36 -4.04
CA THR A 739 39.02 0.88 -2.70
C THR A 739 39.95 2.09 -2.76
N SER A 740 39.59 3.15 -2.04
CA SER A 740 40.43 4.34 -1.86
C SER A 740 41.74 3.96 -1.16
N ARG A 741 42.87 4.15 -1.85
CA ARG A 741 44.21 3.80 -1.32
C ARG A 741 44.51 4.55 -0.02
N LEU A 742 45.01 3.84 1.01
CA LEU A 742 46.30 4.13 1.65
C LEU A 742 46.77 3.02 2.62
N ARG A 743 48.03 2.60 2.43
CA ARG A 743 48.98 1.99 3.41
C ARG A 743 48.81 0.52 3.90
N SER A 744 49.58 -0.32 3.19
CA SER A 744 50.61 -1.25 3.73
C SER A 744 50.24 -2.50 4.55
N LYS A 745 50.22 -3.63 3.82
CA LYS A 745 50.63 -5.00 4.20
C LYS A 745 51.34 -5.19 5.57
N VAL A 746 50.84 -6.16 6.34
CA VAL A 746 51.66 -7.23 6.96
C VAL A 746 50.91 -8.56 6.73
N LYS A 747 51.64 -9.66 6.48
CA LYS A 747 51.08 -11.03 6.37
C LYS A 747 51.01 -11.69 7.75
N ARG A 748 50.05 -12.59 7.96
CA ARG A 748 50.25 -13.89 8.65
C ARG A 748 49.20 -14.91 8.22
N GLU A 749 49.59 -16.19 8.25
CA GLU A 749 48.71 -17.32 7.92
C GLU A 749 47.64 -17.59 9.00
N VAL A 750 46.62 -18.36 8.62
CA VAL A 750 45.56 -18.89 9.50
C VAL A 750 45.70 -20.40 9.58
N GLU A 751 45.77 -20.94 10.80
CA GLU A 751 45.41 -22.34 11.10
C GLU A 751 44.59 -22.37 12.41
N PRO A 752 43.77 -23.42 12.65
CA PRO A 752 42.59 -23.31 13.50
C PRO A 752 42.86 -23.59 14.98
N ILE A 753 41.99 -23.03 15.84
CA ILE A 753 41.90 -23.40 17.25
C ILE A 753 40.74 -24.37 17.45
N ILE A 754 41.02 -25.45 18.17
CA ILE A 754 40.08 -26.51 18.55
C ILE A 754 39.42 -26.15 19.89
N LEU A 755 38.16 -26.56 20.08
CA LEU A 755 37.44 -26.44 21.36
C LEU A 755 38.18 -27.19 22.48
N LEU A 756 38.41 -26.50 23.60
CA LEU A 756 38.68 -27.06 24.92
C LEU A 756 38.22 -26.06 25.99
N GLU A 757 37.65 -26.58 27.06
CA GLU A 757 37.18 -25.80 28.22
C GLU A 757 38.37 -25.49 29.19
N ASP A 758 38.07 -25.04 30.41
CA ASP A 758 39.03 -24.76 31.51
C ASP A 758 39.89 -23.47 31.47
N VAL A 759 39.29 -22.30 31.16
CA VAL A 759 39.75 -21.00 31.73
C VAL A 759 38.58 -20.05 32.08
N ILE A 760 37.81 -20.36 33.13
CA ILE A 760 36.84 -19.41 33.74
C ILE A 760 37.05 -19.36 35.26
N LEU A 761 38.26 -19.00 35.70
CA LEU A 761 38.61 -18.95 37.13
C LEU A 761 39.77 -17.99 37.48
N GLU A 762 39.79 -16.79 36.88
CA GLU A 762 40.76 -15.73 37.30
C GLU A 762 40.24 -14.29 37.06
N ALA A 763 39.45 -14.04 36.01
CA ALA A 763 38.95 -12.70 35.67
C ALA A 763 37.75 -12.21 36.53
N LYS A 764 37.79 -12.38 37.86
CA LYS A 764 36.65 -12.03 38.75
C LYS A 764 36.96 -11.29 40.06
N GLU A 765 38.22 -10.95 40.35
CA GLU A 765 38.57 -10.27 41.63
C GLU A 765 38.90 -8.77 41.52
N GLU A 766 39.22 -8.21 40.34
CA GLU A 766 39.65 -6.79 40.23
C GLU A 766 38.52 -5.75 40.10
N ALA A 767 37.24 -6.16 40.05
CA ALA A 767 36.11 -5.26 39.81
C ALA A 767 35.32 -4.83 41.07
N ALA A 768 35.75 -5.25 42.28
CA ALA A 768 34.92 -5.22 43.48
C ALA A 768 35.36 -4.22 44.59
N VAL A 769 36.41 -3.42 44.39
CA VAL A 769 37.03 -2.59 45.46
C VAL A 769 37.30 -1.16 44.98
N ALA A 770 36.24 -0.39 44.68
CA ALA A 770 36.37 1.00 44.23
C ALA A 770 35.17 1.95 44.54
N VAL A 771 34.23 1.58 45.43
CA VAL A 771 33.10 2.46 45.82
C VAL A 771 32.80 2.38 47.33
N GLU A 772 33.55 3.13 48.13
CA GLU A 772 33.09 3.67 49.42
C GLU A 772 34.05 4.78 49.90
N LEU A 773 33.57 5.66 50.79
CA LEU A 773 34.28 6.80 51.41
C LEU A 773 34.68 7.97 50.48
N GLU A 774 33.93 9.08 50.54
CA GLU A 774 34.33 10.24 51.36
C GLU A 774 33.18 11.24 51.53
N GLU A 775 33.05 11.81 52.74
CA GLU A 775 32.08 12.84 53.10
C GLU A 775 32.77 13.92 53.97
N ASN A 776 32.19 15.14 54.00
CA ASN A 776 32.49 16.28 54.89
C ASN A 776 33.72 17.19 54.61
N HIS A 777 33.44 18.28 53.87
CA HIS A 777 33.53 19.69 54.33
C HIS A 777 34.89 20.35 54.72
N PRO A 778 34.99 21.71 54.87
CA PRO A 778 34.08 22.83 54.52
C PRO A 778 34.77 24.05 53.82
N PHE A 779 34.02 25.16 53.64
CA PHE A 779 34.48 26.57 53.42
C PHE A 779 35.12 26.93 52.04
N VAL A 780 34.96 28.14 51.46
CA VAL A 780 34.04 29.29 51.69
C VAL A 780 33.97 30.22 50.44
N LEU A 781 33.22 31.33 50.54
CA LEU A 781 33.10 32.55 49.69
C LEU A 781 34.39 32.99 48.94
N GLU A 782 34.39 33.83 47.89
CA GLU A 782 33.58 35.05 47.66
C GLU A 782 33.59 35.53 46.18
N ASP A 783 32.94 36.67 45.89
CA ASP A 783 32.88 37.35 44.57
C ASP A 783 34.24 37.76 43.97
N THR A 784 34.32 37.96 42.64
CA THR A 784 34.59 39.31 42.07
C THR A 784 34.45 39.42 40.54
N THR A 785 34.29 40.66 40.09
CA THR A 785 34.05 41.12 38.71
C THR A 785 35.33 41.41 37.90
N ALA A 786 35.15 41.50 36.57
CA ALA A 786 36.00 42.22 35.59
C ALA A 786 37.29 41.50 35.12
N ASN A 787 37.91 41.84 33.97
CA ASN A 787 37.74 43.03 33.12
C ASN A 787 38.10 42.81 31.63
N THR A 788 37.48 43.59 30.72
CA THR A 788 37.94 44.19 29.42
C THR A 788 39.16 43.63 28.64
N HIS A 789 39.25 43.63 27.29
CA HIS A 789 38.67 44.44 26.17
C HIS A 789 38.41 43.51 24.94
N THR A 790 37.79 43.86 23.78
CA THR A 790 37.76 45.11 22.98
C THR A 790 36.49 45.34 22.13
N HIS A 791 35.86 46.51 22.33
CA HIS A 791 35.28 47.46 21.36
C HIS A 791 34.40 47.04 20.13
N THR A 792 33.14 47.52 20.16
CA THR A 792 32.29 48.11 19.07
C THR A 792 32.06 47.34 17.76
N GLN A 793 30.82 46.90 17.46
CA GLN A 793 29.70 47.65 16.81
C GLN A 793 29.91 47.89 15.30
N ARG A 794 29.01 47.41 14.41
CA ARG A 794 27.75 48.06 13.90
C ARG A 794 28.01 49.39 13.15
N GLU A 795 27.31 49.74 12.07
CA GLU A 795 25.97 49.33 11.62
C GLU A 795 25.83 49.31 10.07
N THR A 796 24.61 49.27 9.53
CA THR A 796 24.26 49.07 8.10
C THR A 796 24.05 50.38 7.30
N ILE A 797 24.12 50.31 5.94
CA ILE A 797 23.09 50.81 4.96
C ILE A 797 23.66 51.04 3.53
N ASP A 798 23.04 50.33 2.58
CA ASP A 798 22.63 50.60 1.19
C ASP A 798 23.28 51.66 0.22
N SER A 799 23.25 51.26 -1.07
CA SER A 799 22.97 52.05 -2.30
C SER A 799 24.07 52.71 -3.17
N SER A 800 23.93 52.42 -4.49
CA SER A 800 24.08 53.31 -5.66
C SER A 800 25.37 53.36 -6.53
N GLN A 801 25.20 52.85 -7.78
CA GLN A 801 25.64 53.36 -9.10
C GLN A 801 27.10 53.85 -9.35
N SER A 802 27.74 53.34 -10.41
CA SER A 802 27.78 54.03 -11.73
C SER A 802 28.59 53.29 -12.84
N LYS A 803 28.69 53.95 -14.01
CA LYS A 803 29.15 53.52 -15.35
C LYS A 803 30.71 53.45 -15.46
N ASP A 804 31.40 53.12 -16.57
CA ASP A 804 31.04 52.94 -18.01
C ASP A 804 32.03 51.97 -18.74
N LYS A 805 31.98 51.91 -20.08
CA LYS A 805 32.72 50.97 -20.97
C LYS A 805 34.22 51.28 -21.14
N ASN A 806 35.03 50.30 -21.58
CA ASN A 806 35.50 50.09 -22.99
C ASN A 806 36.83 49.30 -23.10
N HIS A 807 36.89 48.19 -23.88
CA HIS A 807 37.87 47.90 -24.97
C HIS A 807 37.85 46.44 -25.49
N ARG A 808 38.44 46.27 -26.69
CA ARG A 808 38.83 45.05 -27.47
C ARG A 808 40.15 45.42 -28.21
N PRO A 809 40.87 44.55 -28.95
CA PRO A 809 40.77 43.09 -29.14
C PRO A 809 42.12 42.35 -28.87
N GLU A 810 42.25 41.05 -29.16
CA GLU A 810 43.14 40.46 -30.21
C GLU A 810 43.18 38.90 -30.20
N THR A 811 43.91 38.30 -31.14
CA THR A 811 43.86 36.88 -31.59
C THR A 811 45.11 36.07 -31.24
N LEU A 812 45.04 34.73 -31.29
CA LEU A 812 46.20 33.83 -31.54
C LEU A 812 45.75 32.40 -31.94
N ASP A 813 46.58 31.68 -32.72
CA ASP A 813 46.28 30.38 -33.36
C ASP A 813 47.34 29.29 -33.09
N ALA A 814 46.89 28.02 -33.22
CA ALA A 814 47.59 26.80 -33.69
C ALA A 814 48.84 26.15 -33.00
N GLU A 815 48.63 24.92 -32.48
CA GLU A 815 49.42 23.66 -32.70
C GLU A 815 50.90 23.54 -32.19
N PRO A 816 51.64 22.38 -32.26
CA PRO A 816 51.36 21.05 -32.86
C PRO A 816 51.86 19.73 -32.13
N ILE A 817 51.53 18.56 -32.72
CA ILE A 817 52.39 17.36 -33.03
C ILE A 817 52.59 16.10 -32.09
N THR A 818 52.36 14.91 -32.69
CA THR A 818 52.82 13.48 -32.45
C THR A 818 52.62 12.74 -31.11
N ASP A 819 52.39 11.41 -30.97
CA ASP A 819 52.38 10.16 -31.80
C ASP A 819 53.53 9.12 -31.52
N TRP A 820 53.39 7.87 -32.03
CA TRP A 820 54.12 6.58 -31.81
C TRP A 820 53.66 5.80 -30.56
N SER A 821 52.95 4.66 -30.62
CA SER A 821 53.16 3.34 -31.30
C SER A 821 54.32 2.52 -30.66
N GLN A 822 54.36 1.17 -30.56
CA GLN A 822 53.66 -0.02 -31.12
C GLN A 822 53.61 -1.12 -29.99
N THR A 823 53.20 -2.41 -30.05
CA THR A 823 52.65 -3.46 -30.97
C THR A 823 52.06 -4.59 -30.04
N LEU A 824 51.39 -5.73 -30.33
CA LEU A 824 50.83 -6.57 -31.44
C LEU A 824 49.50 -7.20 -30.86
N LYS A 825 48.73 -8.19 -31.38
CA LYS A 825 48.67 -9.05 -32.59
C LYS A 825 47.18 -9.43 -32.84
N GLY A 826 46.83 -9.86 -34.05
CA GLY A 826 45.57 -10.57 -34.39
C GLY A 826 45.56 -10.93 -35.88
N GLU A 827 44.96 -12.06 -36.29
CA GLU A 827 44.99 -12.55 -37.68
C GLU A 827 43.65 -12.38 -38.41
N PRO A 828 43.64 -12.21 -39.75
CA PRO A 828 42.43 -11.95 -40.53
C PRO A 828 41.67 -13.23 -40.92
N VAL A 829 40.35 -13.13 -40.98
CA VAL A 829 39.45 -14.16 -41.55
C VAL A 829 38.88 -13.63 -42.87
N SER A 830 38.80 -14.48 -43.89
CA SER A 830 38.38 -14.10 -45.25
C SER A 830 36.86 -14.01 -45.42
N GLU A 831 36.42 -13.18 -46.37
CA GLU A 831 35.00 -12.89 -46.65
C GLU A 831 34.23 -14.08 -47.25
N GLU A 832 34.94 -15.07 -47.81
CA GLU A 832 34.42 -16.26 -48.51
C GLU A 832 33.52 -17.20 -47.68
N LYS A 833 33.38 -16.96 -46.37
CA LYS A 833 32.45 -17.71 -45.51
C LYS A 833 31.03 -17.14 -45.46
N ARG A 834 30.83 -15.84 -45.64
CA ARG A 834 29.52 -15.20 -45.43
C ARG A 834 28.47 -15.51 -46.51
N GLU A 835 28.89 -15.91 -47.71
CA GLU A 835 27.96 -16.23 -48.80
C GLU A 835 27.43 -17.67 -48.75
N LYS A 836 27.98 -18.57 -47.92
CA LYS A 836 27.54 -19.98 -47.87
C LYS A 836 26.47 -20.28 -46.82
N GLU A 837 26.44 -19.52 -45.73
CA GLU A 837 25.41 -19.68 -44.68
C GLU A 837 24.05 -19.06 -45.10
N ALA A 838 24.03 -18.22 -46.14
CA ALA A 838 22.82 -17.52 -46.62
C ALA A 838 21.94 -18.33 -47.60
N ASP A 839 22.45 -19.41 -48.19
CA ASP A 839 21.72 -20.21 -49.21
C ASP A 839 21.07 -21.50 -48.65
N GLU A 840 21.56 -22.07 -47.54
CA GLU A 840 20.94 -23.27 -46.94
C GLU A 840 19.59 -22.98 -46.27
N GLU A 841 19.42 -21.78 -45.68
CA GLU A 841 18.16 -21.40 -45.02
C GLU A 841 16.98 -21.18 -46.01
N ARG A 842 17.28 -21.02 -47.31
CA ARG A 842 16.27 -20.75 -48.34
C ARG A 842 15.53 -21.98 -48.88
N LEU A 843 15.98 -23.20 -48.58
CA LEU A 843 15.49 -24.40 -49.27
C LEU A 843 14.33 -25.15 -48.59
N ASN A 844 13.94 -24.79 -47.35
CA ASN A 844 13.00 -25.60 -46.53
C ASN A 844 11.56 -25.04 -46.42
N THR A 845 11.12 -24.21 -47.37
CA THR A 845 9.75 -23.67 -47.41
C THR A 845 8.74 -24.63 -48.06
N LYS A 846 8.26 -25.63 -47.31
CA LYS A 846 7.05 -26.41 -47.66
C LYS A 846 6.42 -27.17 -46.47
N LEU A 847 5.39 -26.59 -45.85
CA LEU A 847 4.45 -27.28 -44.97
C LEU A 847 2.99 -26.88 -45.32
N PRO A 848 1.99 -27.74 -45.03
CA PRO A 848 0.64 -27.63 -45.61
C PRO A 848 -0.36 -26.83 -44.74
N VAL A 849 -1.55 -26.60 -45.31
CA VAL A 849 -2.68 -25.85 -44.73
C VAL A 849 -3.42 -26.66 -43.64
N SER A 850 -2.70 -27.09 -42.59
CA SER A 850 -3.26 -27.94 -41.52
C SER A 850 -2.76 -27.58 -40.11
N SER A 851 -2.15 -26.42 -39.92
CA SER A 851 -1.53 -25.99 -38.65
C SER A 851 -2.15 -24.71 -38.07
N LEU A 852 -3.49 -24.56 -38.14
CA LEU A 852 -4.23 -23.51 -37.46
C LEU A 852 -4.75 -24.02 -36.10
N ASN A 853 -4.47 -23.26 -35.05
CA ASN A 853 -4.97 -23.45 -33.69
C ASN A 853 -6.50 -23.19 -33.66
N ASP A 854 -7.23 -23.84 -32.74
CA ASP A 854 -8.68 -23.65 -32.63
C ASP A 854 -9.08 -22.23 -32.24
N LYS A 855 -8.19 -21.45 -31.58
CA LYS A 855 -8.37 -20.00 -31.40
C LYS A 855 -8.34 -19.21 -32.71
N GLU A 856 -7.54 -19.64 -33.68
CA GLU A 856 -7.41 -18.96 -34.99
C GLU A 856 -8.59 -19.33 -35.90
N LYS A 857 -9.10 -20.57 -35.79
CA LYS A 857 -10.35 -20.99 -36.43
C LYS A 857 -11.56 -20.21 -35.88
N GLY A 858 -11.67 -20.09 -34.55
CA GLY A 858 -12.76 -19.34 -33.92
C GLY A 858 -12.81 -17.87 -34.36
N PHE A 859 -11.65 -17.22 -34.51
CA PHE A 859 -11.56 -15.85 -35.03
C PHE A 859 -12.01 -15.74 -36.50
N LEU A 860 -11.70 -16.75 -37.33
CA LEU A 860 -12.18 -16.80 -38.72
C LEU A 860 -13.69 -17.08 -38.81
N ASP A 861 -14.23 -17.98 -37.99
CA ASP A 861 -15.67 -18.28 -37.95
C ASP A 861 -16.51 -17.08 -37.44
N GLU A 862 -16.00 -16.29 -36.48
CA GLU A 862 -16.64 -15.03 -36.07
C GLU A 862 -16.62 -13.98 -37.20
N ILE A 863 -15.51 -13.86 -37.94
CA ILE A 863 -15.41 -12.95 -39.09
C ILE A 863 -16.37 -13.36 -40.22
N VAL A 864 -16.49 -14.66 -40.52
CA VAL A 864 -17.42 -15.15 -41.56
C VAL A 864 -18.87 -14.88 -41.14
N LYS A 865 -19.26 -15.18 -39.89
CA LYS A 865 -20.60 -14.85 -39.39
C LYS A 865 -20.92 -13.36 -39.47
N PHE A 866 -19.96 -12.48 -39.15
CA PHE A 866 -20.16 -11.03 -39.22
C PHE A 866 -20.20 -10.48 -40.67
N VAL A 867 -20.00 -11.32 -41.68
CA VAL A 867 -20.15 -10.97 -43.11
C VAL A 867 -21.42 -11.56 -43.72
N ASP A 868 -22.02 -12.57 -43.09
CA ASP A 868 -23.28 -13.21 -43.50
C ASP A 868 -24.54 -12.66 -42.76
N GLU A 869 -24.39 -11.80 -41.75
CA GLU A 869 -25.47 -11.08 -41.02
C GLU A 869 -25.64 -9.60 -41.46
#